data_AF-A0A668S8N7-F1
#
_entry.id   AF-A0A668S8N7-F1
#
_cell.length_a   1.000
_cell.length_b   1.000
_cell.length_c   1.000
_cell.angle_alpha   90.00
_cell.angle_beta   90.00
_cell.angle_gamma   90.00
#
_symmetry.space_group_name_H-M   'P 1'
#
loop_
_entity.id
_entity.type
_entity.pdbx_description
1 polymer ?
#
loop_
_entity_poly.entity_id
_entity_poly.type
_entity_poly.pdbx_seq_one_letter_code
_entity_poly.pdbx_strand_id
1 'polypeptide(L)'
;MKSVFQPAALPLSCVSVSSGAQYITKSSVLNISSCPITYYGQQYEQLYVNITSGYVTVCFNGFFSPETGGDCLVQHSREIHLNMVPVKICQPFRTVCNALLPSMYPPGTVISSDPETCLSLTCNETAVLHTSSCGPLERCQGNNICVLDATCTVTGPTIIDVHGQINSIQDRCAYSLFSTPSLPDFQVLGYFKDQRRKDVSFLDSVTLRVDGHDIHLEQGGRVQLDDSTLTLDSSSQLVHGVQLSKDQTGVTAKLSLSNLNISVFFDGDTAQIHLEGPAGSSVEGLCGNSSRSLSDLRLSEYSSTSCEMQYSEPADSTINCTSVTERCNLLKEAPFSSCNSDIDPEPYITACTNTLCKYPAVDGLNCQFLKAYARACSLHNHTLDGWTSKTGCSSEVFCQDRTCSDHEFCGEKTVGGDTRCFCRAIFASKYQANNSLGDPTVCKENSASLTLVGCLLEDKDIDYSALHLNDPTCRGQVDELTHMVTFSFNSSNSCGTEVTTNNSQVIYKNTIMTQNSSSDIITRHDQIYIDFSCVQTQPDIKTETFRIRDSSVIQHITSGVWDYTLTMQSFTDAGRTQAVDFSTEVQLDQKIWVELKTDGLDGDMVVVVTDSCWATDQPSPDSTPRYDLIINGCANPADQTVQVEENGLGTSNYFSFNMFQFTGSSGDVYLHCKLHLCPKQNNCVPTCPAAARRRRSARSKYEGEAFISMAWTH
;
A
#
# COMPACT_ATOMS: atom_id res chain seq x y z
N MET A 1 29.00 60.10 -17.08
CA MET A 1 28.44 60.97 -18.14
C MET A 1 27.03 61.36 -17.72
N LYS A 2 26.75 62.67 -17.67
CA LYS A 2 25.46 63.26 -17.31
C LYS A 2 24.38 62.71 -18.27
N SER A 3 23.35 62.07 -17.75
CA SER A 3 22.18 61.67 -18.54
C SER A 3 21.34 62.90 -18.85
N VAL A 4 21.21 63.17 -20.13
CA VAL A 4 20.36 64.18 -20.74
C VAL A 4 18.91 63.72 -20.61
N PHE A 5 18.11 64.39 -19.79
CA PHE A 5 16.65 64.24 -19.80
C PHE A 5 16.07 65.07 -20.95
N GLN A 6 15.38 64.42 -21.89
CA GLN A 6 14.47 65.07 -22.86
C GLN A 6 13.12 65.39 -22.18
N PRO A 7 12.35 66.36 -22.71
CA PRO A 7 11.52 67.25 -21.90
C PRO A 7 10.22 66.57 -21.45
N ALA A 8 10.08 66.31 -20.16
CA ALA A 8 8.77 66.25 -19.55
C ALA A 8 8.22 67.68 -19.54
N ALA A 9 7.24 67.96 -20.39
CA ALA A 9 6.42 69.15 -20.24
C ALA A 9 5.78 69.09 -18.84
N LEU A 10 6.19 69.96 -17.92
CA LEU A 10 5.46 70.25 -16.70
C LEU A 10 4.14 70.92 -17.11
N PRO A 11 2.97 70.26 -17.03
CA PRO A 11 1.72 70.95 -17.23
C PRO A 11 1.31 71.51 -15.87
N LEU A 12 1.79 72.71 -15.54
CA LEU A 12 1.12 73.54 -14.53
C LEU A 12 -0.23 73.95 -15.11
N SER A 13 -1.23 73.07 -14.95
CA SER A 13 -2.61 73.34 -15.34
C SER A 13 -3.47 73.35 -14.08
N CYS A 14 -3.69 74.55 -13.55
CA CYS A 14 -4.72 74.84 -12.55
C CYS A 14 -5.84 75.60 -13.27
N VAL A 15 -7.04 75.02 -13.33
CA VAL A 15 -8.27 75.68 -13.77
C VAL A 15 -8.95 76.19 -12.49
N SER A 16 -9.12 77.50 -12.24
CA SER A 16 -10.11 78.36 -12.91
C SER A 16 -9.97 79.86 -12.53
N VAL A 17 -10.38 80.72 -13.48
CA VAL A 17 -10.88 82.11 -13.43
C VAL A 17 -10.05 83.18 -12.67
N SER A 18 -9.08 83.79 -13.34
CA SER A 18 -8.97 85.24 -13.65
C SER A 18 -7.52 85.64 -14.00
N SER A 19 -7.40 86.75 -14.73
CA SER A 19 -6.30 87.18 -15.58
C SER A 19 -4.99 87.57 -14.87
N GLY A 20 -3.86 87.10 -15.42
CA GLY A 20 -2.55 87.74 -15.27
C GLY A 20 -1.37 86.78 -15.26
N ALA A 21 -0.84 86.41 -16.43
CA ALA A 21 0.46 85.74 -16.51
C ALA A 21 1.60 86.77 -16.31
N GLN A 22 2.54 86.49 -15.40
CA GLN A 22 3.75 87.29 -15.22
C GLN A 22 4.89 86.78 -16.11
N TYR A 23 5.52 87.69 -16.86
CA TYR A 23 6.68 87.39 -17.70
C TYR A 23 7.98 87.63 -16.93
N ILE A 24 8.78 86.58 -16.74
CA ILE A 24 10.12 86.69 -16.17
C ILE A 24 11.12 86.77 -17.32
N THR A 25 11.65 87.96 -17.59
CA THR A 25 12.58 88.23 -18.71
C THR A 25 14.02 88.43 -18.26
N LYS A 26 14.29 88.36 -16.95
CA LYS A 26 15.62 88.50 -16.34
C LYS A 26 15.77 87.52 -15.17
N SER A 27 17.00 87.15 -14.85
CA SER A 27 17.29 86.34 -13.67
C SER A 27 16.76 87.01 -12.39
N SER A 28 15.99 86.28 -11.59
CA SER A 28 15.27 86.81 -10.44
C SER A 28 15.06 85.74 -9.37
N VAL A 29 14.87 86.17 -8.13
CA VAL A 29 14.38 85.31 -7.05
C VAL A 29 12.88 85.48 -6.92
N LEU A 30 12.14 84.38 -6.98
CA LEU A 30 10.71 84.35 -6.85
C LEU A 30 10.32 83.87 -5.45
N ASN A 31 9.49 84.65 -4.75
CA ASN A 31 8.95 84.26 -3.47
C ASN A 31 7.68 83.43 -3.68
N ILE A 32 7.73 82.16 -3.29
CA ILE A 32 6.62 81.20 -3.36
C ILE A 32 6.18 80.78 -1.94
N SER A 33 6.46 81.56 -0.90
CA SER A 33 6.08 81.23 0.48
C SER A 33 4.57 81.07 0.68
N SER A 34 3.77 81.63 -0.21
CA SER A 34 2.32 81.47 -0.25
C SER A 34 1.86 80.12 -0.85
N CYS A 35 2.72 79.42 -1.58
CA CYS A 35 2.49 78.08 -2.12
C CYS A 35 3.84 77.32 -2.25
N PRO A 36 4.41 76.87 -1.13
CA PRO A 36 5.73 76.25 -1.13
C PRO A 36 5.74 74.95 -1.92
N ILE A 37 6.85 74.69 -2.61
CA ILE A 37 7.04 73.48 -3.44
C ILE A 37 7.91 72.49 -2.67
N THR A 38 7.51 71.22 -2.66
CA THR A 38 8.33 70.14 -2.10
C THR A 38 9.10 69.44 -3.22
N TYR A 39 10.42 69.37 -3.11
CA TYR A 39 11.30 68.69 -4.06
C TYR A 39 12.30 67.81 -3.27
N TYR A 40 12.44 66.54 -3.64
CA TYR A 40 13.17 65.51 -2.87
C TYR A 40 12.84 65.49 -1.35
N GLY A 41 11.57 65.73 -1.00
CA GLY A 41 11.12 65.72 0.40
C GLY A 41 11.49 66.96 1.22
N GLN A 42 12.16 67.97 0.62
CA GLN A 42 12.41 69.26 1.23
C GLN A 42 11.46 70.33 0.68
N GLN A 43 10.96 71.20 1.56
CA GLN A 43 10.03 72.26 1.21
C GLN A 43 10.77 73.58 0.94
N TYR A 44 10.44 74.21 -0.19
CA TYR A 44 11.07 75.45 -0.65
C TYR A 44 10.04 76.56 -0.79
N GLU A 45 10.37 77.71 -0.20
CA GLU A 45 9.55 78.93 -0.22
C GLU A 45 10.10 79.99 -1.18
N GLN A 46 11.25 79.71 -1.83
CA GLN A 46 11.89 80.59 -2.79
C GLN A 46 12.41 79.80 -3.98
N LEU A 47 12.34 80.39 -5.17
CA LEU A 47 12.94 79.86 -6.39
C LEU A 47 13.93 80.86 -6.97
N TYR A 48 15.07 80.39 -7.45
CA TYR A 48 16.10 81.19 -8.08
C TYR A 48 16.09 80.90 -9.58
N VAL A 49 15.59 81.84 -10.37
CA VAL A 49 15.49 81.70 -11.83
C VAL A 49 16.68 82.40 -12.47
N ASN A 50 17.48 81.70 -13.28
CA ASN A 50 18.58 82.28 -14.03
C ASN A 50 18.35 82.13 -15.54
N ILE A 51 18.35 83.25 -16.28
CA ILE A 51 18.13 83.29 -17.73
C ILE A 51 19.43 83.71 -18.42
N THR A 52 19.98 82.82 -19.24
CA THR A 52 21.19 83.08 -20.06
C THR A 52 20.88 82.87 -21.55
N SER A 53 21.79 83.24 -22.45
CA SER A 53 21.58 83.22 -23.91
C SER A 53 21.36 81.82 -24.53
N GLY A 54 21.48 80.74 -23.75
CA GLY A 54 21.32 79.37 -24.23
C GLY A 54 20.60 78.39 -23.30
N TYR A 55 20.26 78.79 -22.07
CA TYR A 55 19.50 77.97 -21.12
C TYR A 55 18.83 78.85 -20.06
N VAL A 56 17.71 78.36 -19.53
CA VAL A 56 17.07 78.89 -18.34
C VAL A 56 17.13 77.83 -17.25
N THR A 57 17.50 78.24 -16.04
CA THR A 57 17.51 77.37 -14.87
C THR A 57 16.55 77.86 -13.80
N VAL A 58 15.88 76.92 -13.14
CA VAL A 58 15.08 77.16 -11.94
C VAL A 58 15.69 76.34 -10.82
N CYS A 59 16.20 76.99 -9.79
CA CYS A 59 16.92 76.36 -8.69
C CYS A 59 16.18 76.56 -7.36
N PHE A 60 16.25 75.55 -6.50
CA PHE A 60 15.59 75.56 -5.19
C PHE A 60 16.48 76.09 -4.06
N ASN A 61 17.80 76.15 -4.28
CA ASN A 61 18.77 76.56 -3.27
C ASN A 61 19.90 77.43 -3.88
N GLY A 62 19.62 78.71 -4.12
CA GLY A 62 20.55 79.68 -4.73
C GLY A 62 20.57 79.63 -6.27
N PHE A 63 21.28 80.59 -6.89
CA PHE A 63 21.41 80.65 -8.36
C PHE A 63 22.32 79.53 -8.89
N PHE A 64 22.02 79.06 -10.10
CA PHE A 64 22.79 78.01 -10.79
C PHE A 64 24.27 78.35 -10.93
N SER A 65 25.14 77.44 -10.48
CA SER A 65 26.60 77.48 -10.70
C SER A 65 27.07 76.24 -11.49
N PRO A 66 27.82 76.41 -12.60
CA PRO A 66 28.27 75.30 -13.44
C PRO A 66 29.22 74.31 -12.73
N GLU A 67 29.91 74.76 -11.68
CA GLU A 67 30.94 73.99 -10.96
C GLU A 67 30.33 73.00 -9.95
N THR A 68 29.16 73.31 -9.37
CA THR A 68 28.52 72.51 -8.31
C THR A 68 27.30 71.74 -8.76
N GLY A 69 26.81 71.94 -9.99
CA GLY A 69 25.68 71.20 -10.58
C GLY A 69 24.31 71.59 -10.02
N GLY A 70 24.23 72.02 -8.75
CA GLY A 70 23.06 72.63 -8.10
C GLY A 70 21.81 71.74 -8.00
N ASP A 71 20.85 72.17 -7.18
CA ASP A 71 19.50 71.59 -7.16
C ASP A 71 18.59 72.39 -8.10
N CYS A 72 18.78 72.15 -9.41
CA CYS A 72 18.28 73.01 -10.46
C CYS A 72 17.67 72.21 -11.61
N LEU A 73 16.51 72.67 -12.08
CA LEU A 73 15.92 72.26 -13.35
C LEU A 73 16.53 73.12 -14.46
N VAL A 74 17.14 72.50 -15.46
CA VAL A 74 17.82 73.19 -16.58
C VAL A 74 17.04 72.93 -17.87
N GLN A 75 16.60 74.00 -18.54
CA GLN A 75 15.90 73.92 -19.81
C GLN A 75 16.66 74.68 -20.90
N HIS A 76 16.92 74.02 -22.03
CA HIS A 76 17.48 74.67 -23.22
C HIS A 76 16.36 75.42 -23.98
N SER A 77 16.15 76.69 -23.67
CA SER A 77 15.24 77.58 -24.38
C SER A 77 15.73 79.03 -24.31
N ARG A 78 15.35 79.88 -25.27
CA ARG A 78 15.60 81.33 -25.26
C ARG A 78 14.52 82.12 -24.50
N GLU A 79 13.37 81.51 -24.22
CA GLU A 79 12.26 82.11 -23.45
C GLU A 79 11.55 81.03 -22.62
N ILE A 80 11.05 81.40 -21.42
CA ILE A 80 10.20 80.56 -20.59
C ILE A 80 8.87 81.28 -20.33
N HIS A 81 7.77 80.56 -20.55
CA HIS A 81 6.43 80.93 -20.05
C HIS A 81 6.19 80.25 -18.70
N LEU A 82 6.19 81.02 -17.62
CA LEU A 82 5.73 80.56 -16.31
C LEU A 82 4.34 81.15 -16.05
N ASN A 83 3.30 80.31 -16.15
CA ASN A 83 1.95 80.69 -15.72
C ASN A 83 1.89 80.65 -14.19
N MET A 84 2.31 81.73 -13.54
CA MET A 84 2.10 81.92 -12.11
C MET A 84 0.90 82.83 -11.90
N VAL A 85 -0.23 82.21 -11.55
CA VAL A 85 -1.47 82.91 -11.19
C VAL A 85 -1.39 83.21 -9.69
N PRO A 86 -1.70 84.44 -9.22
CA PRO A 86 -1.77 84.73 -7.79
C PRO A 86 -2.96 83.97 -7.18
N VAL A 87 -2.67 82.93 -6.40
CA VAL A 87 -3.68 82.11 -5.71
C VAL A 87 -4.01 82.73 -4.35
N LYS A 88 -5.30 82.92 -4.07
CA LYS A 88 -5.81 83.28 -2.73
C LYS A 88 -6.49 82.13 -1.98
N ILE A 89 -6.38 80.89 -2.47
CA ILE A 89 -6.91 79.69 -1.80
C ILE A 89 -5.95 78.51 -2.08
N CYS A 90 -5.06 78.21 -1.14
CA CYS A 90 -4.40 76.90 -1.08
C CYS A 90 -5.44 75.87 -0.62
N GLN A 91 -5.95 75.05 -1.53
CA GLN A 91 -6.42 73.73 -1.13
C GLN A 91 -5.22 72.79 -1.10
N PRO A 92 -5.07 71.94 -0.07
CA PRO A 92 -3.95 71.02 0.03
C PRO A 92 -3.91 70.14 -1.22
N PHE A 93 -2.70 69.85 -1.72
CA PHE A 93 -2.45 68.93 -2.81
C PHE A 93 -3.41 67.73 -2.70
N ARG A 94 -4.39 67.62 -3.60
CA ARG A 94 -5.05 66.33 -3.81
C ARG A 94 -3.96 65.46 -4.42
N THR A 95 -3.40 64.58 -3.60
CA THR A 95 -2.54 63.47 -3.99
C THR A 95 -3.18 62.84 -5.24
N VAL A 96 -2.50 62.77 -6.38
CA VAL A 96 -3.04 62.23 -7.65
C VAL A 96 -2.10 61.16 -8.18
N CYS A 97 -2.63 60.08 -8.76
CA CYS A 97 -1.81 59.04 -9.35
C CYS A 97 -1.29 59.48 -10.73
N ASN A 98 0.03 59.46 -10.92
CA ASN A 98 0.65 59.58 -12.25
C ASN A 98 2.01 58.89 -12.26
N ALA A 99 2.08 57.70 -12.85
CA ALA A 99 3.33 56.97 -12.98
C ALA A 99 3.49 56.29 -14.35
N LEU A 100 3.03 56.95 -15.45
CA LEU A 100 3.23 56.62 -16.89
C LEU A 100 1.94 56.77 -17.75
N LEU A 101 0.84 57.26 -17.18
CA LEU A 101 -0.43 57.42 -17.89
C LEU A 101 -0.57 58.83 -18.49
N PRO A 102 -1.30 59.01 -19.60
CA PRO A 102 -1.45 60.31 -20.29
C PRO A 102 -2.27 61.35 -19.50
N SER A 103 -2.79 61.03 -18.31
CA SER A 103 -3.67 61.90 -17.52
C SER A 103 -3.47 61.68 -16.01
N MET A 104 -3.74 62.72 -15.21
CA MET A 104 -3.72 62.66 -13.74
C MET A 104 -5.08 62.21 -13.20
N TYR A 105 -5.09 61.24 -12.30
CA TYR A 105 -6.33 60.69 -11.72
C TYR A 105 -6.46 61.02 -10.23
N PRO A 106 -7.61 61.54 -9.77
CA PRO A 106 -7.86 61.75 -8.35
C PRO A 106 -7.93 60.44 -7.56
N PRO A 107 -7.66 60.45 -6.25
CA PRO A 107 -7.85 59.29 -5.38
C PRO A 107 -9.27 58.77 -5.46
N GLY A 108 -9.44 57.45 -5.42
CA GLY A 108 -10.70 56.74 -5.60
C GLY A 108 -11.12 56.53 -7.06
N THR A 109 -10.33 56.99 -8.05
CA THR A 109 -10.67 56.85 -9.47
C THR A 109 -10.28 55.48 -10.02
N VAL A 110 -11.23 54.74 -10.59
CA VAL A 110 -10.95 53.58 -11.45
C VAL A 110 -10.49 54.09 -12.81
N ILE A 111 -9.24 53.79 -13.15
CA ILE A 111 -8.54 54.28 -14.35
C ILE A 111 -8.88 53.40 -15.56
N SER A 112 -8.81 52.09 -15.37
CA SER A 112 -9.20 51.09 -16.35
C SER A 112 -9.79 49.90 -15.62
N SER A 113 -10.82 49.29 -16.19
CA SER A 113 -11.36 48.03 -15.73
C SER A 113 -11.65 47.21 -16.97
N ASP A 114 -11.06 46.04 -17.06
CA ASP A 114 -11.37 45.06 -18.09
C ASP A 114 -12.29 44.00 -17.49
N PRO A 115 -13.60 44.01 -17.85
CA PRO A 115 -14.55 43.07 -17.30
C PRO A 115 -14.25 41.62 -17.68
N GLU A 116 -13.54 41.35 -18.78
CA GLU A 116 -13.22 39.98 -19.24
C GLU A 116 -12.03 39.37 -18.49
N THR A 117 -11.07 40.20 -18.05
CA THR A 117 -9.91 39.76 -17.27
C THR A 117 -10.04 40.06 -15.77
N CYS A 118 -11.13 40.73 -15.36
CA CYS A 118 -11.40 41.23 -14.01
C CYS A 118 -10.27 42.12 -13.47
N LEU A 119 -9.41 42.63 -14.35
CA LEU A 119 -8.29 43.47 -14.01
C LEU A 119 -8.79 44.92 -13.91
N SER A 120 -8.64 45.52 -12.73
CA SER A 120 -8.96 46.92 -12.50
C SER A 120 -7.75 47.67 -11.97
N LEU A 121 -7.43 48.79 -12.60
CA LEU A 121 -6.41 49.72 -12.15
C LEU A 121 -7.12 50.89 -11.48
N THR A 122 -6.87 51.09 -10.19
CA THR A 122 -7.51 52.14 -9.38
C THR A 122 -6.45 53.03 -8.77
N CYS A 123 -6.67 54.35 -8.80
CA CYS A 123 -5.91 55.26 -7.97
C CYS A 123 -6.46 55.19 -6.55
N ASN A 124 -5.72 54.61 -5.61
CA ASN A 124 -6.22 54.45 -4.24
C ASN A 124 -6.27 55.80 -3.48
N GLU A 125 -6.85 55.81 -2.28
CA GLU A 125 -7.00 57.01 -1.44
C GLU A 125 -5.66 57.69 -1.07
N THR A 126 -4.55 56.96 -1.09
CA THR A 126 -3.19 57.48 -0.86
C THR A 126 -2.48 57.93 -2.13
N ALA A 127 -3.19 57.96 -3.26
CA ALA A 127 -2.70 58.27 -4.61
C ALA A 127 -1.54 57.39 -5.09
N VAL A 128 -1.64 56.10 -4.79
CA VAL A 128 -0.84 55.03 -5.36
C VAL A 128 -1.70 54.25 -6.36
N LEU A 129 -1.12 53.91 -7.50
CA LEU A 129 -1.76 53.01 -8.46
C LEU A 129 -1.88 51.62 -7.83
N HIS A 130 -3.10 51.12 -7.75
CA HIS A 130 -3.43 49.80 -7.24
C HIS A 130 -4.07 48.98 -8.34
N THR A 131 -3.47 47.83 -8.67
CA THR A 131 -4.06 46.83 -9.56
C THR A 131 -4.82 45.82 -8.71
N SER A 132 -6.12 45.69 -8.93
CA SER A 132 -6.96 44.62 -8.40
C SER A 132 -7.25 43.61 -9.50
N SER A 133 -7.10 42.34 -9.18
CA SER A 133 -7.47 41.18 -10.00
C SER A 133 -8.20 40.18 -9.12
N CYS A 134 -8.72 39.10 -9.70
CA CYS A 134 -9.20 37.98 -8.92
C CYS A 134 -8.09 37.41 -8.01
N GLY A 135 -8.51 36.79 -6.91
CA GLY A 135 -7.60 36.10 -6.00
C GLY A 135 -6.87 34.93 -6.68
N PRO A 136 -5.81 34.39 -6.05
CA PRO A 136 -4.98 33.33 -6.64
C PRO A 136 -5.71 32.01 -6.89
N LEU A 137 -6.85 31.78 -6.23
CA LEU A 137 -7.72 30.59 -6.43
C LEU A 137 -8.95 30.91 -7.28
N GLU A 138 -9.05 32.12 -7.80
CA GLU A 138 -10.26 32.64 -8.42
C GLU A 138 -10.05 32.88 -9.90
N ARG A 139 -11.06 32.52 -10.69
CA ARG A 139 -11.11 32.81 -12.12
C ARG A 139 -12.10 33.94 -12.39
N CYS A 140 -11.77 34.77 -13.37
CA CYS A 140 -12.70 35.76 -13.89
C CYS A 140 -13.73 35.09 -14.79
N GLN A 141 -15.02 35.21 -14.45
CA GLN A 141 -16.13 34.73 -15.28
C GLN A 141 -16.67 35.81 -16.24
N GLY A 142 -16.00 36.96 -16.30
CA GLY A 142 -16.51 38.16 -16.96
C GLY A 142 -17.27 39.08 -16.00
N ASN A 143 -17.58 40.30 -16.46
CA ASN A 143 -18.32 41.32 -15.69
C ASN A 143 -17.69 41.68 -14.33
N ASN A 144 -16.37 41.56 -14.16
CA ASN A 144 -15.66 41.74 -12.89
C ASN A 144 -16.12 40.77 -11.76
N ILE A 145 -16.66 39.60 -12.11
CA ILE A 145 -17.06 38.57 -11.16
C ILE A 145 -15.95 37.52 -11.06
N CYS A 146 -15.38 37.41 -9.87
CA CYS A 146 -14.41 36.37 -9.52
C CYS A 146 -15.15 35.21 -8.86
N VAL A 147 -14.90 34.00 -9.35
CA VAL A 147 -15.44 32.75 -8.82
C VAL A 147 -14.28 31.84 -8.42
N LEU A 148 -14.46 31.05 -7.37
CA LEU A 148 -13.51 29.99 -7.04
C LEU A 148 -13.49 28.99 -8.21
N ASP A 149 -12.31 28.73 -8.74
CA ASP A 149 -12.05 27.71 -9.76
C ASP A 149 -10.67 27.14 -9.45
N ALA A 150 -10.62 26.04 -8.70
CA ALA A 150 -9.39 25.52 -8.13
C ALA A 150 -9.32 24.00 -8.25
N THR A 151 -8.13 23.49 -8.57
CA THR A 151 -7.87 22.05 -8.73
C THR A 151 -6.74 21.61 -7.82
N CYS A 152 -7.02 20.64 -6.95
CA CYS A 152 -6.00 19.85 -6.27
C CYS A 152 -5.74 18.56 -7.04
N THR A 153 -4.47 18.20 -7.22
CA THR A 153 -4.08 16.96 -7.90
C THR A 153 -3.26 16.08 -6.97
N VAL A 154 -3.65 14.81 -6.84
CA VAL A 154 -2.90 13.78 -6.13
C VAL A 154 -2.45 12.75 -7.16
N THR A 155 -1.15 12.65 -7.41
CA THR A 155 -0.57 11.76 -8.44
C THR A 155 0.72 11.13 -7.92
N GLY A 156 0.80 9.81 -8.00
CA GLY A 156 1.88 9.05 -7.37
C GLY A 156 1.97 9.34 -5.86
N PRO A 157 3.15 9.66 -5.31
CA PRO A 157 3.29 10.08 -3.91
C PRO A 157 2.95 11.56 -3.67
N THR A 158 2.57 12.32 -4.69
CA THR A 158 2.60 13.78 -4.64
C THR A 158 1.20 14.38 -4.60
N ILE A 159 0.96 15.26 -3.63
CA ILE A 159 -0.17 16.18 -3.60
C ILE A 159 0.31 17.55 -4.09
N ILE A 160 -0.38 18.07 -5.09
CA ILE A 160 -0.30 19.45 -5.55
C ILE A 160 -1.58 20.12 -5.05
N ASP A 161 -1.45 20.98 -4.04
CA ASP A 161 -2.58 21.65 -3.42
C ASP A 161 -3.18 22.74 -4.35
N VAL A 162 -4.29 23.35 -3.93
CA VAL A 162 -4.97 24.38 -4.73
C VAL A 162 -4.12 25.64 -4.98
N HIS A 163 -3.03 25.85 -4.24
CA HIS A 163 -2.09 26.96 -4.40
C HIS A 163 -0.83 26.57 -5.21
N GLY A 164 -0.75 25.34 -5.70
CA GLY A 164 0.42 24.80 -6.41
C GLY A 164 1.57 24.35 -5.50
N GLN A 165 1.35 24.25 -4.18
CA GLN A 165 2.35 23.74 -3.25
C GLN A 165 2.40 22.22 -3.28
N ILE A 166 3.60 21.67 -3.11
CA ILE A 166 3.85 20.23 -3.23
C ILE A 166 4.05 19.62 -1.84
N ASN A 167 3.27 18.58 -1.55
CA ASN A 167 3.49 17.69 -0.42
C ASN A 167 3.74 16.26 -0.94
N SER A 168 4.78 15.59 -0.45
CA SER A 168 5.11 14.22 -0.85
C SER A 168 4.91 13.25 0.29
N ILE A 169 4.06 12.25 0.08
CA ILE A 169 3.78 11.17 1.01
C ILE A 169 4.86 10.09 0.87
N GLN A 170 5.50 9.75 1.99
CA GLN A 170 6.59 8.76 2.04
C GLN A 170 6.16 7.48 2.76
N ASP A 171 5.01 7.49 3.42
CA ASP A 171 4.44 6.35 4.13
C ASP A 171 3.19 5.80 3.41
N ARG A 172 2.61 4.74 3.94
CA ARG A 172 1.45 4.05 3.33
C ARG A 172 0.20 4.23 4.19
N CYS A 173 0.07 5.41 4.78
CA CYS A 173 -1.06 5.74 5.64
C CYS A 173 -2.19 6.39 4.83
N ALA A 174 -3.37 6.47 5.44
CA ALA A 174 -4.49 7.23 4.93
C ALA A 174 -4.41 8.70 5.39
N TYR A 175 -4.79 9.63 4.52
CA TYR A 175 -4.75 11.07 4.78
C TYR A 175 -6.05 11.77 4.42
N SER A 176 -6.39 12.81 5.18
CA SER A 176 -7.44 13.76 4.82
C SER A 176 -6.97 14.66 3.68
N LEU A 177 -7.45 14.40 2.46
CA LEU A 177 -7.11 15.21 1.29
C LEU A 177 -7.89 16.53 1.29
N PHE A 178 -9.19 16.47 1.48
CA PHE A 178 -10.06 17.65 1.41
C PHE A 178 -11.16 17.60 2.46
N SER A 179 -11.39 18.73 3.12
CA SER A 179 -12.58 19.02 3.91
C SER A 179 -12.93 20.50 3.78
N THR A 180 -14.16 20.89 4.12
CA THR A 180 -14.54 22.29 4.19
C THR A 180 -15.51 22.54 5.33
N PRO A 181 -15.37 23.64 6.09
CA PRO A 181 -16.32 24.00 7.15
C PRO A 181 -17.75 24.19 6.65
N SER A 182 -17.92 24.48 5.37
CA SER A 182 -19.23 24.62 4.73
C SER A 182 -20.00 23.29 4.67
N LEU A 183 -19.29 22.16 4.72
CA LEU A 183 -19.79 20.80 4.59
C LEU A 183 -19.09 19.90 5.62
N PRO A 184 -19.49 19.96 6.90
CA PRO A 184 -18.79 19.25 7.98
C PRO A 184 -18.85 17.73 7.84
N ASP A 185 -19.90 17.20 7.21
CA ASP A 185 -20.12 15.77 7.00
C ASP A 185 -19.51 15.25 5.68
N PHE A 186 -18.81 16.12 4.93
CA PHE A 186 -18.13 15.78 3.68
C PHE A 186 -16.61 15.81 3.82
N GLN A 187 -15.96 14.69 3.51
CA GLN A 187 -14.51 14.57 3.50
C GLN A 187 -14.03 13.70 2.35
N VAL A 188 -12.87 14.03 1.79
CA VAL A 188 -12.17 13.18 0.82
C VAL A 188 -10.89 12.64 1.43
N LEU A 189 -10.75 11.33 1.41
CA LEU A 189 -9.63 10.58 1.97
C LEU A 189 -8.78 9.96 0.85
N GLY A 190 -7.46 9.95 1.02
CA GLY A 190 -6.53 9.30 0.11
C GLY A 190 -5.76 8.21 0.82
N TYR A 191 -5.71 7.02 0.23
CA TYR A 191 -4.99 5.86 0.76
C TYR A 191 -3.74 5.62 -0.06
N PHE A 192 -2.60 5.46 0.60
CA PHE A 192 -1.32 5.26 -0.07
C PHE A 192 -0.79 3.85 0.20
N LYS A 193 -0.24 3.19 -0.82
CA LYS A 193 0.40 1.86 -0.71
C LYS A 193 1.67 1.79 -1.56
N ASP A 194 2.45 0.74 -1.38
CA ASP A 194 3.62 0.44 -2.21
C ASP A 194 3.22 -0.29 -3.50
N GLN A 195 4.07 -0.16 -4.53
CA GLN A 195 3.97 -0.90 -5.79
C GLN A 195 5.22 -1.78 -5.97
N ARG A 196 6.08 -1.55 -6.98
CA ARG A 196 7.30 -2.36 -7.21
C ARG A 196 8.46 -2.09 -6.26
N ARG A 197 8.45 -0.98 -5.53
CA ARG A 197 9.50 -0.59 -4.57
C ARG A 197 8.88 -0.32 -3.21
N LYS A 198 9.55 -0.76 -2.15
CA LYS A 198 9.08 -0.57 -0.76
C LYS A 198 9.23 0.87 -0.26
N ASP A 199 10.16 1.64 -0.84
CA ASP A 199 10.54 2.99 -0.41
C ASP A 199 9.82 4.11 -1.19
N VAL A 200 8.80 3.77 -1.97
CA VAL A 200 7.96 4.74 -2.70
C VAL A 200 6.49 4.41 -2.44
N SER A 201 5.72 5.44 -2.08
CA SER A 201 4.27 5.33 -1.90
C SER A 201 3.53 5.85 -3.12
N PHE A 202 2.35 5.29 -3.41
CA PHE A 202 1.46 5.71 -4.47
C PHE A 202 0.05 5.79 -3.94
N LEU A 203 -0.73 6.77 -4.42
CA LEU A 203 -2.17 6.78 -4.23
C LEU A 203 -2.77 5.48 -4.77
N ASP A 204 -3.50 4.77 -3.93
CA ASP A 204 -4.09 3.45 -4.20
C ASP A 204 -5.61 3.54 -4.40
N SER A 205 -6.26 4.37 -3.58
CA SER A 205 -7.71 4.59 -3.63
C SER A 205 -8.09 5.93 -3.00
N VAL A 206 -9.29 6.38 -3.35
CA VAL A 206 -9.91 7.60 -2.81
C VAL A 206 -11.24 7.24 -2.18
N THR A 207 -11.53 7.77 -0.99
CA THR A 207 -12.84 7.57 -0.35
C THR A 207 -13.52 8.92 -0.14
N LEU A 208 -14.79 9.01 -0.55
CA LEU A 208 -15.64 10.15 -0.24
C LEU A 208 -16.54 9.75 0.92
N ARG A 209 -16.40 10.46 2.04
CA ARG A 209 -17.32 10.35 3.18
C ARG A 209 -18.43 11.37 3.02
N VAL A 210 -19.68 10.92 3.02
CA VAL A 210 -20.86 11.77 2.88
C VAL A 210 -21.94 11.27 3.84
N ASP A 211 -22.41 12.11 4.75
CA ASP A 211 -23.49 11.79 5.70
C ASP A 211 -23.27 10.48 6.49
N GLY A 212 -22.00 10.15 6.79
CA GLY A 212 -21.61 8.94 7.51
C GLY A 212 -21.51 7.66 6.66
N HIS A 213 -21.68 7.75 5.34
CA HIS A 213 -21.44 6.67 4.38
C HIS A 213 -20.11 6.87 3.65
N ASP A 214 -19.46 5.76 3.29
CA ASP A 214 -18.18 5.78 2.58
C ASP A 214 -18.36 5.27 1.14
N ILE A 215 -17.93 6.09 0.18
CA ILE A 215 -17.89 5.76 -1.24
C ILE A 215 -16.44 5.60 -1.65
N HIS A 216 -16.00 4.36 -1.84
CA HIS A 216 -14.64 4.01 -2.23
C HIS A 216 -14.49 4.00 -3.75
N LEU A 217 -13.52 4.75 -4.28
CA LEU A 217 -13.07 4.73 -5.66
C LEU A 217 -11.74 3.98 -5.72
N GLU A 218 -11.70 2.85 -6.42
CA GLU A 218 -10.59 1.91 -6.44
C GLU A 218 -10.04 1.69 -7.85
N GLN A 219 -8.85 1.06 -7.93
CA GLN A 219 -8.24 0.64 -9.19
C GLN A 219 -9.21 -0.20 -10.04
N GLY A 220 -9.11 -0.03 -11.35
CA GLY A 220 -10.01 -0.65 -12.32
C GLY A 220 -11.39 0.01 -12.45
N GLY A 221 -11.55 1.20 -11.86
CA GLY A 221 -12.81 1.93 -11.89
C GLY A 221 -13.91 1.18 -11.14
N ARG A 222 -13.53 0.42 -10.11
CA ARG A 222 -14.44 -0.22 -9.16
C ARG A 222 -14.90 0.85 -8.16
N VAL A 223 -16.20 0.85 -7.89
CA VAL A 223 -16.80 1.71 -6.86
C VAL A 223 -17.43 0.82 -5.81
N GLN A 224 -17.06 1.01 -4.56
CA GLN A 224 -17.70 0.34 -3.43
C GLN A 224 -18.48 1.37 -2.61
N LEU A 225 -19.72 1.03 -2.27
CA LEU A 225 -20.56 1.79 -1.37
C LEU A 225 -20.68 0.98 -0.08
N ASP A 226 -20.11 1.50 1.00
CA ASP A 226 -19.91 0.77 2.25
C ASP A 226 -19.27 -0.61 1.94
N ASP A 227 -19.91 -1.73 2.30
CA ASP A 227 -19.38 -3.09 2.05
C ASP A 227 -19.83 -3.72 0.71
N SER A 228 -20.43 -2.95 -0.21
CA SER A 228 -21.04 -3.48 -1.44
C SER A 228 -20.48 -2.85 -2.71
N THR A 229 -20.21 -3.66 -3.73
CA THR A 229 -19.72 -3.14 -5.03
C THR A 229 -20.88 -2.58 -5.86
N LEU A 230 -20.75 -1.31 -6.28
CA LEU A 230 -21.69 -0.63 -7.14
C LEU A 230 -21.25 -0.72 -8.61
N THR A 231 -22.08 -1.33 -9.45
CA THR A 231 -21.88 -1.35 -10.91
C THR A 231 -22.37 -0.04 -11.53
N LEU A 232 -21.45 0.78 -12.01
CA LEU A 232 -21.78 2.00 -12.76
C LEU A 232 -22.00 1.66 -14.24
N ASP A 233 -23.23 1.88 -14.70
CA ASP A 233 -23.57 1.83 -16.11
C ASP A 233 -23.08 3.10 -16.85
N SER A 234 -23.31 3.18 -18.16
CA SER A 234 -22.94 4.36 -18.96
C SER A 234 -23.68 5.65 -18.59
N SER A 235 -24.76 5.57 -17.81
CA SER A 235 -25.48 6.73 -17.26
C SER A 235 -25.02 7.04 -15.84
N SER A 236 -24.98 8.33 -15.48
CA SER A 236 -24.67 8.74 -14.12
C SER A 236 -25.71 8.26 -13.10
N GLN A 237 -25.25 7.85 -11.93
CA GLN A 237 -26.09 7.34 -10.83
C GLN A 237 -25.98 8.28 -9.62
N LEU A 238 -27.10 8.59 -8.96
CA LEU A 238 -27.14 9.45 -7.77
C LEU A 238 -27.22 8.58 -6.52
N VAL A 239 -26.23 8.68 -5.64
CA VAL A 239 -26.09 7.86 -4.43
C VAL A 239 -25.72 8.79 -3.28
N HIS A 240 -26.53 8.83 -2.21
CA HIS A 240 -26.33 9.73 -1.06
C HIS A 240 -26.04 11.20 -1.45
N GLY A 241 -26.70 11.70 -2.49
CA GLY A 241 -26.49 13.09 -2.98
C GLY A 241 -25.25 13.28 -3.87
N VAL A 242 -24.43 12.25 -4.08
CA VAL A 242 -23.27 12.24 -4.98
C VAL A 242 -23.64 11.64 -6.31
N GLN A 243 -23.40 12.38 -7.40
CA GLN A 243 -23.58 11.89 -8.75
C GLN A 243 -22.30 11.21 -9.25
N LEU A 244 -22.35 9.89 -9.38
CA LEU A 244 -21.27 9.04 -9.84
C LEU A 244 -21.40 8.76 -11.34
N SER A 245 -20.30 8.84 -12.07
CA SER A 245 -20.21 8.48 -13.49
C SER A 245 -18.87 7.82 -13.78
N LYS A 246 -18.87 6.83 -14.67
CA LYS A 246 -17.66 6.14 -15.14
C LYS A 246 -17.57 6.27 -16.65
N ASP A 247 -16.38 6.61 -17.13
CA ASP A 247 -16.04 6.58 -18.55
C ASP A 247 -14.69 5.88 -18.77
N GLN A 248 -14.17 5.95 -20.00
CA GLN A 248 -12.88 5.35 -20.37
C GLN A 248 -11.66 6.04 -19.73
N THR A 249 -11.85 7.19 -19.08
CA THR A 249 -10.80 7.97 -18.41
C THR A 249 -10.79 7.77 -16.90
N GLY A 250 -11.88 7.30 -16.29
CA GLY A 250 -11.94 6.96 -14.87
C GLY A 250 -13.33 7.14 -14.28
N VAL A 251 -13.38 7.27 -12.95
CA VAL A 251 -14.61 7.52 -12.20
C VAL A 251 -14.64 8.97 -11.74
N THR A 252 -15.78 9.64 -11.92
CA THR A 252 -16.03 11.00 -11.43
C THR A 252 -17.21 10.97 -10.46
N ALA A 253 -17.01 11.53 -9.28
CA ALA A 253 -18.01 11.77 -8.26
C ALA A 253 -18.26 13.28 -8.14
N LYS A 254 -19.48 13.73 -8.41
CA LYS A 254 -19.87 15.15 -8.37
C LYS A 254 -20.86 15.40 -7.25
N LEU A 255 -20.61 16.44 -6.46
CA LEU A 255 -21.47 16.93 -5.40
C LEU A 255 -21.75 18.42 -5.65
N SER A 256 -23.03 18.78 -5.74
CA SER A 256 -23.47 20.16 -5.96
C SER A 256 -24.33 20.62 -4.78
N LEU A 257 -23.86 21.58 -4.01
CA LEU A 257 -24.54 22.06 -2.80
C LEU A 257 -24.64 23.58 -2.80
N SER A 258 -25.88 24.07 -2.90
CA SER A 258 -26.24 25.49 -3.02
C SER A 258 -25.58 26.20 -4.19
N ASN A 259 -24.31 26.60 -4.02
CA ASN A 259 -23.48 27.34 -4.96
C ASN A 259 -22.03 26.84 -5.02
N LEU A 260 -21.68 25.75 -4.30
CA LEU A 260 -20.38 25.09 -4.39
C LEU A 260 -20.54 23.74 -5.10
N ASN A 261 -19.79 23.56 -6.17
CA ASN A 261 -19.64 22.31 -6.90
C ASN A 261 -18.29 21.69 -6.58
N ILE A 262 -18.31 20.41 -6.21
CA ILE A 262 -17.12 19.62 -5.92
C ILE A 262 -17.13 18.43 -6.86
N SER A 263 -16.04 18.26 -7.62
CA SER A 263 -15.86 17.13 -8.52
C SER A 263 -14.60 16.38 -8.14
N VAL A 264 -14.74 15.14 -7.67
CA VAL A 264 -13.64 14.24 -7.37
C VAL A 264 -13.52 13.23 -8.50
N PHE A 265 -12.40 13.24 -9.20
CA PHE A 265 -12.07 12.28 -10.25
C PHE A 265 -10.98 11.33 -9.77
N PHE A 266 -11.06 10.07 -10.16
CA PHE A 266 -10.03 9.07 -9.93
C PHE A 266 -9.89 8.14 -11.14
N ASP A 267 -8.66 8.00 -11.67
CA ASP A 267 -8.35 7.13 -12.82
C ASP A 267 -7.72 5.77 -12.42
N GLY A 268 -7.55 5.52 -11.11
CA GLY A 268 -6.85 4.35 -10.58
C GLY A 268 -5.51 4.68 -9.94
N ASP A 269 -4.86 5.77 -10.34
CA ASP A 269 -3.54 6.17 -9.79
C ASP A 269 -3.45 7.68 -9.49
N THR A 270 -4.35 8.47 -10.05
CA THR A 270 -4.41 9.93 -9.96
C THR A 270 -5.80 10.37 -9.54
N ALA A 271 -5.86 11.19 -8.50
CA ALA A 271 -7.07 11.88 -8.10
C ALA A 271 -7.00 13.37 -8.40
N GLN A 272 -8.11 13.94 -8.84
CA GLN A 272 -8.26 15.38 -8.99
C GLN A 272 -9.54 15.87 -8.31
N ILE A 273 -9.38 16.82 -7.41
CA ILE A 273 -10.47 17.46 -6.68
C ILE A 273 -10.61 18.87 -7.25
N HIS A 274 -11.68 19.09 -8.01
CA HIS A 274 -12.01 20.36 -8.63
C HIS A 274 -13.15 21.04 -7.87
N LEU A 275 -12.97 22.32 -7.58
CA LEU A 275 -13.86 23.15 -6.79
C LEU A 275 -14.30 24.35 -7.63
N GLU A 276 -15.60 24.51 -7.79
CA GLU A 276 -16.20 25.66 -8.48
C GLU A 276 -17.27 26.28 -7.59
N GLY A 277 -17.15 27.57 -7.27
CA GLY A 277 -18.11 28.21 -6.35
C GLY A 277 -17.82 29.66 -6.01
N PRO A 278 -18.34 30.17 -4.87
CA PRO A 278 -18.14 31.55 -4.46
C PRO A 278 -16.69 31.83 -4.08
N ALA A 279 -16.21 33.00 -4.47
CA ALA A 279 -14.95 33.57 -4.01
C ALA A 279 -14.81 33.50 -2.47
N GLY A 280 -13.62 33.13 -1.98
CA GLY A 280 -13.32 33.03 -0.56
C GLY A 280 -13.80 31.77 0.17
N SER A 281 -14.29 30.74 -0.55
CA SER A 281 -14.61 29.46 0.10
C SER A 281 -13.35 28.79 0.67
N SER A 282 -13.43 28.28 1.89
CA SER A 282 -12.27 27.69 2.59
C SER A 282 -12.07 26.22 2.22
N VAL A 283 -10.80 25.86 1.99
CA VAL A 283 -10.33 24.50 1.68
C VAL A 283 -9.38 24.05 2.79
N GLU A 284 -9.70 22.93 3.43
CA GLU A 284 -8.89 22.31 4.48
C GLU A 284 -8.37 20.92 4.03
N GLY A 285 -7.45 20.34 4.80
CA GLY A 285 -6.75 19.10 4.43
C GLY A 285 -5.49 19.34 3.61
N LEU A 286 -4.93 18.29 3.01
CA LEU A 286 -3.71 18.37 2.19
C LEU A 286 -3.89 19.15 0.88
N CYS A 287 -5.11 19.26 0.39
CA CYS A 287 -5.45 20.07 -0.77
C CYS A 287 -5.64 21.56 -0.43
N GLY A 288 -5.70 21.92 0.85
CA GLY A 288 -5.80 23.30 1.32
C GLY A 288 -4.46 23.85 1.82
N ASN A 289 -4.43 25.13 2.19
CA ASN A 289 -3.27 25.75 2.84
C ASN A 289 -3.28 25.42 4.33
N SER A 290 -2.94 24.17 4.66
CA SER A 290 -2.94 23.73 6.05
C SER A 290 -1.67 24.21 6.75
N SER A 291 -1.81 25.02 7.80
CA SER A 291 -0.73 25.28 8.76
C SER A 291 -0.42 24.07 9.65
N ARG A 292 -1.13 22.96 9.45
CA ARG A 292 -1.02 21.71 10.20
C ARG A 292 0.10 20.84 9.63
N SER A 293 0.69 20.02 10.50
CA SER A 293 1.72 19.08 10.08
C SER A 293 1.10 17.90 9.32
N LEU A 294 1.88 17.24 8.47
CA LEU A 294 1.44 16.03 7.76
C LEU A 294 0.89 14.96 8.74
N SER A 295 1.51 14.83 9.91
CA SER A 295 1.07 13.92 10.97
C SER A 295 -0.33 14.25 11.53
N ASP A 296 -0.73 15.51 11.57
CA ASP A 296 -2.06 15.91 12.08
C ASP A 296 -3.18 15.58 11.09
N LEU A 297 -2.84 15.43 9.80
CA LEU A 297 -3.78 15.11 8.72
C LEU A 297 -3.83 13.61 8.41
N ARG A 298 -2.98 12.82 9.07
CA ARG A 298 -2.95 11.36 8.98
C ARG A 298 -4.11 10.77 9.77
N LEU A 299 -4.78 9.77 9.19
CA LEU A 299 -5.94 9.12 9.77
C LEU A 299 -5.56 7.73 10.26
N SER A 300 -5.17 7.63 11.53
CA SER A 300 -4.71 6.39 12.17
C SER A 300 -5.79 5.31 12.22
N GLU A 301 -7.06 5.68 12.32
CA GLU A 301 -8.20 4.75 12.35
C GLU A 301 -8.41 4.02 11.01
N TYR A 302 -7.97 4.62 9.90
CA TYR A 302 -8.06 4.05 8.55
C TYR A 302 -6.71 3.52 8.04
N SER A 303 -5.70 3.49 8.90
CA SER A 303 -4.34 3.09 8.55
C SER A 303 -3.93 1.81 9.26
N SER A 304 -3.13 0.99 8.60
CA SER A 304 -2.50 -0.15 9.28
C SER A 304 -1.52 0.33 10.36
N THR A 305 -1.32 -0.46 11.41
CA THR A 305 -0.36 -0.14 12.50
C THR A 305 1.08 0.03 12.02
N SER A 306 1.42 -0.53 10.85
CA SER A 306 2.73 -0.47 10.22
C SER A 306 2.83 0.55 9.08
N CYS A 307 1.81 1.39 8.86
CA CYS A 307 1.75 2.29 7.71
C CYS A 307 2.93 3.27 7.66
N GLU A 308 3.42 3.71 8.82
CA GLU A 308 4.52 4.67 8.98
C GLU A 308 5.92 4.07 8.81
N MET A 309 6.03 2.74 8.79
CA MET A 309 7.31 2.03 8.77
C MET A 309 8.13 2.48 7.56
N GLN A 310 9.31 3.07 7.74
CA GLN A 310 10.10 3.54 6.61
C GLN A 310 10.92 2.40 6.00
N TYR A 311 11.04 2.41 4.68
CA TYR A 311 11.90 1.50 3.93
C TYR A 311 12.92 2.29 3.12
N SER A 312 14.03 1.65 2.80
CA SER A 312 15.04 2.21 1.91
C SER A 312 15.50 1.10 0.99
N GLU A 313 15.52 1.39 -0.31
CA GLU A 313 16.05 0.50 -1.33
C GLU A 313 17.21 1.17 -2.09
N PRO A 314 18.16 0.38 -2.62
CA PRO A 314 19.23 0.94 -3.42
C PRO A 314 18.68 1.71 -4.62
N ALA A 315 19.41 2.76 -5.03
CA ALA A 315 19.07 3.49 -6.23
C ALA A 315 19.16 2.56 -7.45
N ASP A 316 18.17 2.65 -8.34
CA ASP A 316 18.19 1.92 -9.60
C ASP A 316 19.10 2.65 -10.59
N SER A 317 20.29 2.10 -10.82
CA SER A 317 21.30 2.68 -11.71
C SER A 317 20.91 2.64 -13.20
N THR A 318 19.83 1.93 -13.55
CA THR A 318 19.31 1.90 -14.92
C THR A 318 18.47 3.14 -15.27
N ILE A 319 18.00 3.88 -14.25
CA ILE A 319 17.19 5.08 -14.43
C ILE A 319 18.09 6.26 -14.83
N ASN A 320 17.86 6.82 -16.02
CA ASN A 320 18.50 8.06 -16.47
C ASN A 320 17.64 9.28 -16.13
N CYS A 321 17.93 9.91 -14.99
CA CYS A 321 17.24 11.12 -14.53
C CYS A 321 17.25 12.29 -15.53
N THR A 322 18.28 12.40 -16.37
CA THR A 322 18.33 13.45 -17.40
C THR A 322 17.24 13.24 -18.44
N SER A 323 17.11 12.02 -18.96
CA SER A 323 16.06 11.67 -19.93
C SER A 323 14.66 11.75 -19.33
N VAL A 324 14.50 11.36 -18.06
CA VAL A 324 13.26 11.55 -17.30
C VAL A 324 12.90 13.03 -17.23
N THR A 325 13.86 13.89 -16.88
CA THR A 325 13.66 15.33 -16.76
C THR A 325 13.30 15.99 -18.09
N GLU A 326 13.96 15.62 -19.18
CA GLU A 326 13.61 16.06 -20.54
C GLU A 326 12.17 15.69 -20.89
N ARG A 327 11.75 14.46 -20.57
CA ARG A 327 10.38 14.02 -20.81
C ARG A 327 9.35 14.75 -19.96
N CYS A 328 9.59 14.94 -18.66
CA CYS A 328 8.70 15.71 -17.80
C CYS A 328 8.56 17.18 -18.26
N ASN A 329 9.62 17.77 -18.83
CA ASN A 329 9.61 19.13 -19.36
C ASN A 329 8.76 19.32 -20.63
N LEU A 330 8.21 18.25 -21.23
CA LEU A 330 7.24 18.38 -22.32
C LEU A 330 6.03 19.23 -21.94
N LEU A 331 5.70 19.35 -20.64
CA LEU A 331 4.65 20.24 -20.13
C LEU A 331 4.91 21.73 -20.40
N LYS A 332 6.16 22.12 -20.67
CA LYS A 332 6.53 23.50 -21.06
C LYS A 332 6.36 23.78 -22.56
N GLU A 333 6.12 22.75 -23.36
CA GLU A 333 6.08 22.84 -24.81
C GLU A 333 4.64 22.74 -25.36
N ALA A 334 4.43 23.17 -26.61
CA ALA A 334 3.15 22.95 -27.28
C ALA A 334 2.83 21.44 -27.41
N PRO A 335 1.60 20.98 -27.18
CA PRO A 335 0.39 21.79 -26.98
C PRO A 335 0.16 22.26 -25.53
N PHE A 336 0.86 21.71 -24.54
CA PHE A 336 0.68 22.03 -23.11
C PHE A 336 0.90 23.51 -22.79
N SER A 337 1.83 24.16 -23.49
CA SER A 337 2.16 25.58 -23.29
C SER A 337 0.98 26.55 -23.43
N SER A 338 -0.13 26.13 -24.05
CA SER A 338 -1.37 26.92 -24.14
C SER A 338 -2.07 27.13 -22.79
N CYS A 339 -1.86 26.22 -21.83
CA CYS A 339 -2.47 26.21 -20.50
C CYS A 339 -1.56 26.80 -19.41
N ASN A 340 -0.27 26.98 -19.69
CA ASN A 340 0.74 27.37 -18.69
C ASN A 340 0.50 28.76 -18.06
N SER A 341 -0.35 29.61 -18.65
CA SER A 341 -0.75 30.89 -18.06
C SER A 341 -1.74 30.73 -16.91
N ASP A 342 -2.55 29.69 -16.95
CA ASP A 342 -3.67 29.46 -16.04
C ASP A 342 -3.30 28.39 -15.00
N ILE A 343 -2.47 27.42 -15.39
CA ILE A 343 -1.97 26.37 -14.49
C ILE A 343 -0.45 26.27 -14.65
N ASP A 344 0.29 26.59 -13.59
CA ASP A 344 1.75 26.46 -13.57
C ASP A 344 2.14 24.97 -13.76
N PRO A 345 2.93 24.62 -14.80
CA PRO A 345 3.39 23.25 -15.00
C PRO A 345 4.49 22.82 -14.01
N GLU A 346 5.18 23.74 -13.33
CA GLU A 346 6.37 23.42 -12.54
C GLU A 346 6.11 22.42 -11.40
N PRO A 347 4.99 22.47 -10.65
CA PRO A 347 4.68 21.47 -9.64
C PRO A 347 4.52 20.06 -10.22
N TYR A 348 3.91 19.93 -11.40
CA TYR A 348 3.72 18.65 -12.09
C TYR A 348 5.06 18.11 -12.62
N ILE A 349 5.92 18.97 -13.16
CA ILE A 349 7.28 18.61 -13.59
C ILE A 349 8.11 18.12 -12.40
N THR A 350 8.01 18.79 -11.26
CA THR A 350 8.72 18.42 -10.03
C THR A 350 8.22 17.08 -9.50
N ALA A 351 6.90 16.86 -9.47
CA ALA A 351 6.30 15.59 -9.07
C ALA A 351 6.77 14.43 -9.98
N CYS A 352 6.75 14.68 -11.30
CA CYS A 352 7.19 13.74 -12.34
C CYS A 352 8.66 13.36 -12.17
N THR A 353 9.56 14.35 -12.08
CA THR A 353 11.00 14.10 -11.98
C THR A 353 11.37 13.42 -10.67
N ASN A 354 10.85 13.89 -9.54
CA ASN A 354 11.15 13.30 -8.23
C ASN A 354 10.72 11.84 -8.12
N THR A 355 9.58 11.48 -8.71
CA THR A 355 9.05 10.11 -8.68
C THR A 355 9.81 9.21 -9.65
N LEU A 356 9.90 9.61 -10.93
CA LEU A 356 10.50 8.79 -11.99
C LEU A 356 12.04 8.67 -11.90
N CYS A 357 12.70 9.52 -11.11
CA CYS A 357 14.11 9.35 -10.78
C CYS A 357 14.38 8.27 -9.72
N LYS A 358 13.37 7.88 -8.94
CA LYS A 358 13.48 6.85 -7.90
C LYS A 358 12.80 5.55 -8.30
N TYR A 359 11.75 5.65 -9.10
CA TYR A 359 10.89 4.55 -9.51
C TYR A 359 10.93 4.39 -11.04
N PRO A 360 11.12 3.18 -11.56
CA PRO A 360 11.22 2.96 -13.00
C PRO A 360 9.95 3.39 -13.74
N ALA A 361 10.07 3.90 -14.96
CA ALA A 361 8.95 4.37 -15.79
C ALA A 361 8.13 3.20 -16.39
N VAL A 362 7.61 2.33 -15.53
CA VAL A 362 6.79 1.15 -15.86
C VAL A 362 5.35 1.34 -15.39
N ASP A 363 4.45 0.41 -15.72
CA ASP A 363 3.04 0.40 -15.28
C ASP A 363 2.29 1.69 -15.62
N GLY A 364 2.50 2.24 -16.82
CA GLY A 364 1.84 3.48 -17.24
C GLY A 364 2.31 4.78 -16.53
N LEU A 365 3.19 4.71 -15.53
CA LEU A 365 3.67 5.87 -14.75
C LEU A 365 4.32 6.94 -15.62
N ASN A 366 4.92 6.54 -16.73
CA ASN A 366 5.55 7.43 -17.71
C ASN A 366 4.59 8.42 -18.40
N CYS A 367 3.28 8.16 -18.29
CA CYS A 367 2.21 9.00 -18.83
C CYS A 367 1.33 9.62 -17.74
N GLN A 368 1.35 9.09 -16.52
CA GLN A 368 0.48 9.49 -15.42
C GLN A 368 0.54 11.02 -15.15
N PHE A 369 1.73 11.58 -14.96
CA PHE A 369 1.89 13.01 -14.67
C PHE A 369 1.48 13.92 -15.84
N LEU A 370 1.69 13.46 -17.08
CA LEU A 370 1.28 14.19 -18.28
C LEU A 370 -0.25 14.20 -18.43
N LYS A 371 -0.89 13.05 -18.15
CA LYS A 371 -2.36 12.92 -18.11
C LYS A 371 -2.96 13.82 -17.03
N ALA A 372 -2.37 13.82 -15.83
CA ALA A 372 -2.82 14.64 -14.71
C ALA A 372 -2.83 16.13 -15.08
N TYR A 373 -1.74 16.63 -15.68
CA TYR A 373 -1.67 18.02 -16.15
C TYR A 373 -2.64 18.28 -17.30
N ALA A 374 -2.73 17.37 -18.28
CA ALA A 374 -3.67 17.51 -19.41
C ALA A 374 -5.12 17.64 -18.94
N ARG A 375 -5.51 16.85 -17.93
CA ARG A 375 -6.84 16.90 -17.35
C ARG A 375 -7.07 18.18 -16.55
N ALA A 376 -6.08 18.63 -15.78
CA ALA A 376 -6.16 19.92 -15.07
C ALA A 376 -6.43 21.07 -16.06
N CYS A 377 -5.75 21.07 -17.20
CA CYS A 377 -5.97 22.03 -18.29
C CYS A 377 -7.37 21.93 -18.91
N SER A 378 -7.86 20.70 -19.13
CA SER A 378 -9.22 20.47 -19.63
C SER A 378 -10.30 21.03 -18.69
N LEU A 379 -10.08 20.98 -17.37
CA LEU A 379 -11.00 21.59 -16.39
C LEU A 379 -11.04 23.11 -16.49
N HIS A 380 -9.96 23.74 -16.97
CA HIS A 380 -9.87 25.19 -17.17
C HIS A 380 -10.28 25.64 -18.60
N ASN A 381 -10.97 24.78 -19.35
CA ASN A 381 -11.42 25.00 -20.74
C ASN A 381 -10.31 25.08 -21.79
N HIS A 382 -9.14 24.48 -21.53
CA HIS A 382 -8.09 24.33 -22.54
C HIS A 382 -8.18 22.96 -23.23
N THR A 383 -8.36 22.95 -24.55
CA THR A 383 -8.31 21.74 -25.37
C THR A 383 -6.91 21.51 -25.91
N LEU A 384 -6.24 20.46 -25.42
CA LEU A 384 -4.84 20.16 -25.77
C LEU A 384 -4.72 19.25 -27.01
N ASP A 385 -5.26 19.65 -28.15
CA ASP A 385 -5.29 18.77 -29.33
C ASP A 385 -3.89 18.23 -29.73
N GLY A 386 -3.80 16.91 -29.92
CA GLY A 386 -2.57 16.22 -30.35
C GLY A 386 -1.54 15.91 -29.24
N TRP A 387 -1.85 16.18 -27.96
CA TRP A 387 -0.91 15.91 -26.85
C TRP A 387 -0.57 14.41 -26.69
N THR A 388 -1.56 13.53 -26.89
CA THR A 388 -1.40 12.07 -26.83
C THR A 388 -0.42 11.57 -27.89
N SER A 389 -0.57 12.05 -29.13
CA SER A 389 0.33 11.71 -30.24
C SER A 389 1.75 12.21 -30.02
N LYS A 390 1.93 13.41 -29.44
CA LYS A 390 3.25 13.98 -29.16
C LYS A 390 4.01 13.20 -28.07
N THR A 391 3.28 12.71 -27.07
CA THR A 391 3.87 12.08 -25.87
C THR A 391 3.95 10.55 -25.96
N GLY A 392 3.21 9.96 -26.90
CA GLY A 392 3.00 8.52 -27.01
C GLY A 392 2.08 7.96 -25.92
N CYS A 393 1.30 8.83 -25.25
CA CYS A 393 0.41 8.45 -24.16
C CYS A 393 -1.02 8.21 -24.66
N SER A 394 -1.70 7.20 -24.12
CA SER A 394 -3.14 7.01 -24.33
C SER A 394 -3.96 7.92 -23.39
N SER A 395 -5.13 8.38 -23.80
CA SER A 395 -6.08 9.06 -22.90
C SER A 395 -6.91 8.11 -22.05
N GLU A 396 -6.90 6.81 -22.36
CA GLU A 396 -7.68 5.79 -21.66
C GLU A 396 -6.97 5.30 -20.38
N VAL A 397 -7.75 4.81 -19.42
CA VAL A 397 -7.24 4.09 -18.23
C VAL A 397 -6.72 2.73 -18.67
N PHE A 398 -5.50 2.39 -18.27
CA PHE A 398 -4.87 1.14 -18.69
C PHE A 398 -5.39 -0.07 -17.90
N CYS A 399 -5.75 0.10 -16.63
CA CYS A 399 -6.26 -0.97 -15.76
C CYS A 399 -7.78 -1.08 -15.69
N GLN A 400 -8.51 -0.51 -16.65
CA GLN A 400 -9.98 -0.49 -16.64
C GLN A 400 -10.56 -1.90 -16.48
N ASP A 401 -11.51 -2.06 -15.54
CA ASP A 401 -12.22 -3.31 -15.23
C ASP A 401 -11.33 -4.46 -14.74
N ARG A 402 -10.04 -4.21 -14.47
CA ARG A 402 -9.14 -5.16 -13.82
C ARG A 402 -8.91 -4.78 -12.37
N THR A 403 -9.28 -5.69 -11.48
CA THR A 403 -9.23 -5.49 -10.04
C THR A 403 -8.28 -6.51 -9.42
N CYS A 404 -7.39 -6.07 -8.56
CA CYS A 404 -6.38 -6.91 -7.92
C CYS A 404 -6.65 -7.06 -6.43
N SER A 405 -6.09 -8.11 -5.81
CA SER A 405 -6.21 -8.33 -4.37
C SER A 405 -5.38 -7.30 -3.57
N ASP A 406 -5.59 -7.23 -2.25
CA ASP A 406 -4.94 -6.23 -1.38
C ASP A 406 -3.41 -6.20 -1.44
N HIS A 407 -2.79 -7.35 -1.66
CA HIS A 407 -1.33 -7.49 -1.74
C HIS A 407 -0.79 -7.37 -3.16
N GLU A 408 -1.65 -7.02 -4.11
CA GLU A 408 -1.34 -6.82 -5.50
C GLU A 408 -1.69 -5.38 -5.93
N PHE A 409 -1.17 -4.99 -7.09
CA PHE A 409 -1.56 -3.76 -7.79
C PHE A 409 -1.64 -4.05 -9.28
N CYS A 410 -2.46 -3.29 -10.01
CA CYS A 410 -2.59 -3.47 -11.45
C CYS A 410 -1.46 -2.73 -12.20
N GLY A 411 -0.87 -3.39 -13.20
CA GLY A 411 0.25 -2.86 -13.99
C GLY A 411 0.22 -3.32 -15.44
N GLU A 412 1.12 -2.78 -16.26
CA GLU A 412 1.30 -3.20 -17.66
C GLU A 412 2.19 -4.45 -17.72
N LYS A 413 1.71 -5.55 -18.32
CA LYS A 413 2.54 -6.72 -18.62
C LYS A 413 3.48 -6.42 -19.79
N THR A 414 2.98 -5.70 -20.78
CA THR A 414 3.74 -5.21 -21.95
C THR A 414 3.37 -3.75 -22.19
N VAL A 415 4.35 -2.92 -22.56
CA VAL A 415 4.13 -1.48 -22.77
C VAL A 415 3.07 -1.27 -23.85
N GLY A 416 1.94 -0.65 -23.49
CA GLY A 416 0.80 -0.45 -24.40
C GLY A 416 0.07 -1.73 -24.83
N GLY A 417 0.23 -2.84 -24.09
CA GLY A 417 -0.42 -4.13 -24.32
C GLY A 417 -1.23 -4.61 -23.12
N ASP A 418 -1.18 -5.91 -22.82
CA ASP A 418 -2.03 -6.53 -21.77
C ASP A 418 -1.66 -6.04 -20.36
N THR A 419 -2.65 -5.98 -19.47
CA THR A 419 -2.46 -5.68 -18.03
C THR A 419 -2.54 -6.93 -17.16
N ARG A 420 -1.88 -6.90 -15.99
CA ARG A 420 -2.00 -7.95 -14.97
C ARG A 420 -1.84 -7.42 -13.55
N CYS A 421 -2.13 -8.28 -12.57
CA CYS A 421 -1.87 -7.99 -11.16
C CYS A 421 -0.43 -8.36 -10.83
N PHE A 422 0.32 -7.43 -10.24
CA PHE A 422 1.69 -7.59 -9.78
C PHE A 422 1.71 -7.59 -8.25
N CYS A 423 2.62 -8.36 -7.65
CA CYS A 423 2.76 -8.32 -6.20
C CYS A 423 3.31 -6.97 -5.73
N ARG A 424 2.74 -6.43 -4.65
CA ARG A 424 3.33 -5.30 -3.93
C ARG A 424 4.66 -5.70 -3.30
N ALA A 425 5.65 -4.82 -3.35
CA ALA A 425 7.03 -5.10 -2.97
C ALA A 425 7.19 -5.47 -1.49
N ILE A 426 6.45 -4.82 -0.58
CA ILE A 426 6.49 -5.12 0.85
C ILE A 426 5.99 -6.54 1.08
N PHE A 427 4.87 -6.92 0.45
CA PHE A 427 4.33 -8.27 0.54
C PHE A 427 5.29 -9.30 -0.07
N ALA A 428 5.73 -9.08 -1.30
CA ALA A 428 6.65 -9.95 -2.02
C ALA A 428 7.99 -10.14 -1.30
N SER A 429 8.47 -9.13 -0.56
CA SER A 429 9.77 -9.18 0.12
C SER A 429 9.88 -10.31 1.16
N LYS A 430 8.74 -10.73 1.74
CA LYS A 430 8.66 -11.88 2.66
C LYS A 430 9.11 -13.18 1.99
N TYR A 431 8.86 -13.30 0.69
CA TYR A 431 9.11 -14.50 -0.09
C TYR A 431 10.44 -14.40 -0.86
N GLN A 432 10.74 -13.21 -1.42
CA GLN A 432 11.97 -12.97 -2.19
C GLN A 432 13.24 -13.20 -1.37
N ALA A 433 13.24 -12.87 -0.07
CA ALA A 433 14.41 -13.06 0.80
C ALA A 433 14.89 -14.52 0.85
N ASN A 434 13.95 -15.47 0.72
CA ASN A 434 14.24 -16.91 0.76
C ASN A 434 14.04 -17.57 -0.61
N ASN A 435 13.86 -16.78 -1.69
CA ASN A 435 13.48 -17.26 -3.02
C ASN A 435 12.27 -18.23 -2.99
N SER A 436 11.31 -17.94 -2.10
CA SER A 436 10.05 -18.67 -1.99
C SER A 436 9.02 -18.14 -2.99
N LEU A 437 8.06 -18.98 -3.35
CA LEU A 437 6.87 -18.62 -4.14
C LEU A 437 5.59 -18.59 -3.30
N GLY A 438 5.68 -18.84 -2.00
CA GLY A 438 4.54 -19.01 -1.13
C GLY A 438 4.86 -19.17 0.34
N ASP A 439 3.82 -19.42 1.12
CA ASP A 439 3.95 -19.66 2.55
C ASP A 439 4.63 -21.01 2.81
N PRO A 440 5.27 -21.19 3.98
CA PRO A 440 5.79 -22.48 4.39
C PRO A 440 4.69 -23.53 4.46
N THR A 441 5.06 -24.80 4.26
CA THR A 441 4.14 -25.94 4.39
C THR A 441 3.48 -25.95 5.77
N VAL A 442 2.16 -26.04 5.78
CA VAL A 442 1.35 -26.23 6.98
C VAL A 442 1.05 -27.72 7.13
N CYS A 443 1.51 -28.31 8.23
CA CYS A 443 1.36 -29.74 8.53
C CYS A 443 0.37 -29.93 9.69
N LYS A 444 -0.65 -30.77 9.50
CA LYS A 444 -1.61 -31.13 10.54
C LYS A 444 -1.89 -32.64 10.53
N GLU A 445 -1.49 -33.34 11.58
CA GLU A 445 -1.66 -34.80 11.75
C GLU A 445 -1.27 -35.57 10.46
N ASN A 446 -2.27 -36.01 9.69
CA ASN A 446 -2.18 -36.78 8.44
C ASN A 446 -2.43 -35.93 7.17
N SER A 447 -2.36 -34.61 7.28
CA SER A 447 -2.59 -33.68 6.18
C SER A 447 -1.48 -32.66 6.07
N ALA A 448 -1.21 -32.23 4.85
CA ALA A 448 -0.32 -31.12 4.57
C ALA A 448 -0.93 -30.22 3.51
N SER A 449 -0.64 -28.94 3.63
CA SER A 449 -1.00 -27.94 2.64
C SER A 449 0.16 -26.99 2.38
N LEU A 450 0.30 -26.57 1.12
CA LEU A 450 1.23 -25.54 0.69
C LEU A 450 0.45 -24.50 -0.10
N THR A 451 0.61 -23.23 0.27
CA THR A 451 -0.06 -22.11 -0.40
C THR A 451 0.97 -21.27 -1.15
N LEU A 452 0.80 -21.16 -2.45
CA LEU A 452 1.60 -20.35 -3.36
C LEU A 452 0.90 -19.02 -3.64
N VAL A 453 1.68 -17.96 -3.86
CA VAL A 453 1.18 -16.62 -4.17
C VAL A 453 1.01 -16.48 -5.69
N GLY A 454 -0.20 -16.19 -6.17
CA GLY A 454 -0.53 -16.11 -7.59
C GLY A 454 0.36 -15.13 -8.37
N CYS A 455 0.46 -13.87 -7.91
CA CYS A 455 1.30 -12.88 -8.58
C CYS A 455 2.80 -13.24 -8.64
N LEU A 456 3.34 -14.00 -7.67
CA LEU A 456 4.74 -14.47 -7.70
C LEU A 456 4.94 -15.60 -8.72
N LEU A 457 3.93 -16.43 -8.92
CA LEU A 457 3.92 -17.44 -9.97
C LEU A 457 3.89 -16.76 -11.35
N GLU A 458 3.02 -15.77 -11.54
CA GLU A 458 2.95 -15.00 -12.79
C GLU A 458 4.24 -14.21 -13.09
N ASP A 459 4.92 -13.67 -12.07
CA ASP A 459 6.24 -13.03 -12.21
C ASP A 459 7.33 -14.00 -12.74
N LYS A 460 7.10 -15.31 -12.62
CA LYS A 460 7.96 -16.38 -13.14
C LYS A 460 7.39 -17.04 -14.41
N ASP A 461 6.34 -16.46 -15.00
CA ASP A 461 5.59 -17.03 -16.14
C ASP A 461 5.04 -18.44 -15.87
N ILE A 462 4.64 -18.70 -14.62
CA ILE A 462 4.07 -19.97 -14.16
C ILE A 462 2.54 -19.88 -14.16
N ASP A 463 1.91 -20.66 -15.03
CA ASP A 463 0.46 -20.86 -15.00
C ASP A 463 0.10 -21.89 -13.91
N TYR A 464 -0.54 -21.42 -12.84
CA TYR A 464 -0.94 -22.28 -11.73
C TYR A 464 -1.95 -23.37 -12.15
N SER A 465 -2.72 -23.16 -13.22
CA SER A 465 -3.73 -24.11 -13.68
C SER A 465 -3.10 -25.39 -14.23
N ALA A 466 -1.84 -25.31 -14.69
CA ALA A 466 -1.05 -26.43 -15.17
C ALA A 466 -0.37 -27.23 -14.04
N LEU A 467 -0.43 -26.77 -12.79
CA LEU A 467 0.23 -27.39 -11.66
C LEU A 467 -0.65 -28.46 -10.99
N HIS A 468 -0.03 -29.56 -10.58
CA HIS A 468 -0.65 -30.65 -9.84
C HIS A 468 0.33 -31.32 -8.87
N LEU A 469 -0.20 -32.10 -7.92
CA LEU A 469 0.59 -32.96 -7.02
C LEU A 469 1.06 -34.24 -7.73
N ASN A 470 1.75 -35.14 -7.02
CA ASN A 470 2.16 -36.44 -7.58
C ASN A 470 1.01 -37.20 -8.27
N ASP A 471 -0.22 -37.11 -7.73
CA ASP A 471 -1.44 -37.47 -8.45
C ASP A 471 -1.91 -36.30 -9.33
N PRO A 472 -1.99 -36.44 -10.67
CA PRO A 472 -2.38 -35.37 -11.59
C PRO A 472 -3.84 -34.93 -11.47
N THR A 473 -4.68 -35.69 -10.77
CA THR A 473 -6.06 -35.28 -10.45
C THR A 473 -6.12 -34.25 -9.32
N CYS A 474 -5.07 -34.17 -8.50
CA CYS A 474 -4.97 -33.22 -7.39
C CYS A 474 -4.31 -31.91 -7.85
N ARG A 475 -5.14 -30.92 -8.20
CA ARG A 475 -4.71 -29.57 -8.62
C ARG A 475 -4.82 -28.54 -7.51
N GLY A 476 -4.15 -27.41 -7.69
CA GLY A 476 -4.22 -26.28 -6.77
C GLY A 476 -5.59 -25.62 -6.80
N GLN A 477 -6.09 -25.25 -5.62
CA GLN A 477 -7.32 -24.48 -5.45
C GLN A 477 -6.99 -23.01 -5.31
N VAL A 478 -7.56 -22.18 -6.18
CA VAL A 478 -7.37 -20.72 -6.14
C VAL A 478 -8.42 -20.11 -5.22
N ASP A 479 -7.98 -19.23 -4.35
CA ASP A 479 -8.86 -18.29 -3.66
C ASP A 479 -9.03 -17.06 -4.56
N GLU A 480 -10.24 -16.83 -5.07
CA GLU A 480 -10.55 -15.73 -5.99
C GLU A 480 -10.42 -14.33 -5.34
N LEU A 481 -10.42 -14.23 -4.01
CA LEU A 481 -10.29 -12.95 -3.29
C LEU A 481 -8.81 -12.62 -3.04
N THR A 482 -8.04 -13.61 -2.61
CA THR A 482 -6.62 -13.42 -2.30
C THR A 482 -5.70 -13.77 -3.48
N HIS A 483 -6.20 -14.37 -4.56
CA HIS A 483 -5.38 -14.91 -5.65
C HIS A 483 -4.25 -15.86 -5.17
N MET A 484 -4.42 -16.51 -4.01
CA MET A 484 -3.48 -17.51 -3.50
C MET A 484 -3.92 -18.91 -3.94
N VAL A 485 -2.93 -19.77 -4.23
CA VAL A 485 -3.17 -21.11 -4.77
C VAL A 485 -2.72 -22.17 -3.76
N THR A 486 -3.66 -22.93 -3.22
CA THR A 486 -3.38 -23.94 -2.18
C THR A 486 -3.42 -25.34 -2.74
N PHE A 487 -2.36 -26.10 -2.49
CA PHE A 487 -2.26 -27.54 -2.75
C PHE A 487 -2.34 -28.26 -1.43
N SER A 488 -3.14 -29.31 -1.34
CA SER A 488 -3.26 -30.08 -0.10
C SER A 488 -3.55 -31.55 -0.35
N PHE A 489 -3.22 -32.37 0.64
CA PHE A 489 -3.59 -33.78 0.70
C PHE A 489 -3.94 -34.15 2.14
N ASN A 490 -4.69 -35.23 2.31
CA ASN A 490 -5.09 -35.74 3.62
C ASN A 490 -5.25 -37.27 3.60
N SER A 491 -5.74 -37.85 4.70
CA SER A 491 -6.04 -39.28 4.85
C SER A 491 -7.01 -39.82 3.80
N SER A 492 -8.02 -39.04 3.41
CA SER A 492 -9.04 -39.46 2.45
C SER A 492 -8.57 -39.39 1.00
N ASN A 493 -7.65 -38.48 0.69
CA ASN A 493 -7.03 -38.36 -0.63
C ASN A 493 -5.55 -38.02 -0.47
N SER A 494 -4.71 -39.05 -0.60
CA SER A 494 -3.27 -38.94 -0.41
C SER A 494 -2.56 -38.23 -1.56
N CYS A 495 -3.20 -38.01 -2.71
CA CYS A 495 -2.63 -37.30 -3.87
C CYS A 495 -1.21 -37.74 -4.27
N GLY A 496 -0.92 -39.04 -4.13
CA GLY A 496 0.40 -39.60 -4.45
C GLY A 496 1.51 -39.23 -3.46
N THR A 497 1.19 -38.84 -2.22
CA THR A 497 2.19 -38.53 -1.18
C THR A 497 3.08 -39.73 -0.86
N GLU A 498 4.39 -39.50 -0.85
CA GLU A 498 5.41 -40.45 -0.46
C GLU A 498 5.69 -40.35 1.04
N VAL A 499 5.78 -41.48 1.75
CA VAL A 499 6.06 -41.49 3.20
C VAL A 499 7.37 -42.23 3.45
N THR A 500 8.32 -41.56 4.08
CA THR A 500 9.64 -42.12 4.40
C THR A 500 9.94 -42.00 5.89
N THR A 501 10.82 -42.86 6.41
CA THR A 501 11.26 -42.82 7.81
C THR A 501 12.77 -42.68 7.91
N ASN A 502 13.24 -41.75 8.73
CA ASN A 502 14.66 -41.57 9.04
C ASN A 502 14.87 -41.50 10.55
N ASN A 503 15.48 -42.54 11.14
CA ASN A 503 16.06 -42.53 12.49
C ASN A 503 15.25 -41.74 13.55
N SER A 504 13.93 -42.00 13.70
CA SER A 504 12.91 -41.35 14.58
C SER A 504 11.96 -40.31 13.97
N GLN A 505 12.09 -40.00 12.69
CA GLN A 505 11.21 -39.04 12.00
C GLN A 505 10.42 -39.73 10.90
N VAL A 506 9.11 -39.49 10.85
CA VAL A 506 8.23 -39.82 9.72
C VAL A 506 8.14 -38.59 8.83
N ILE A 507 8.41 -38.73 7.54
CA ILE A 507 8.44 -37.63 6.57
C ILE A 507 7.40 -37.89 5.49
N TYR A 508 6.39 -37.03 5.41
CA TYR A 508 5.44 -36.98 4.30
C TYR A 508 6.02 -36.04 3.26
N LYS A 509 6.15 -36.48 2.00
CA LYS A 509 6.65 -35.67 0.90
C LYS A 509 5.67 -35.71 -0.26
N ASN A 510 5.39 -34.56 -0.84
CA ASN A 510 4.72 -34.45 -2.12
C ASN A 510 5.41 -33.37 -2.97
N THR A 511 5.16 -33.36 -4.27
CA THR A 511 5.82 -32.46 -5.21
C THR A 511 4.75 -31.82 -6.09
N ILE A 512 4.75 -30.48 -6.14
CA ILE A 512 3.97 -29.74 -7.12
C ILE A 512 4.77 -29.71 -8.42
N MET A 513 4.16 -30.17 -9.50
CA MET A 513 4.80 -30.23 -10.81
C MET A 513 3.87 -29.77 -11.93
N THR A 514 4.48 -29.36 -13.05
CA THR A 514 3.75 -29.00 -14.27
C THR A 514 3.27 -30.24 -15.03
N GLN A 515 2.02 -30.21 -15.50
CA GLN A 515 1.47 -31.25 -16.34
C GLN A 515 2.23 -31.34 -17.67
N ASN A 516 2.82 -32.49 -17.97
CA ASN A 516 3.20 -32.80 -19.34
C ASN A 516 1.90 -33.08 -20.13
N SER A 517 1.63 -32.29 -21.17
CA SER A 517 0.71 -32.72 -22.23
C SER A 517 1.17 -34.11 -22.69
N SER A 518 0.34 -35.11 -22.45
CA SER A 518 0.68 -36.55 -22.50
C SER A 518 1.02 -37.09 -23.90
N SER A 519 1.36 -36.21 -24.85
CA SER A 519 1.76 -36.54 -26.22
C SER A 519 3.05 -35.85 -26.67
N ASP A 520 3.65 -34.95 -25.89
CA ASP A 520 4.76 -34.12 -26.37
C ASP A 520 6.13 -34.71 -26.01
N ILE A 521 6.85 -35.14 -27.05
CA ILE A 521 8.24 -35.62 -27.00
C ILE A 521 9.23 -34.48 -26.65
N ILE A 522 8.80 -33.22 -26.78
CA ILE A 522 9.62 -32.02 -26.59
C ILE A 522 8.87 -31.06 -25.66
N THR A 523 9.44 -30.77 -24.49
CA THR A 523 8.98 -29.67 -23.63
C THR A 523 9.73 -28.39 -24.02
N ARG A 524 9.01 -27.30 -24.25
CA ARG A 524 9.60 -25.99 -24.61
C ARG A 524 9.57 -24.97 -23.47
N HIS A 525 8.95 -25.33 -22.35
CA HIS A 525 8.84 -24.52 -21.14
C HIS A 525 9.60 -25.20 -20.01
N ASP A 526 10.09 -24.41 -19.06
CA ASP A 526 10.78 -24.91 -17.88
C ASP A 526 9.82 -25.75 -17.04
N GLN A 527 10.25 -26.97 -16.70
CA GLN A 527 9.47 -27.84 -15.82
C GLN A 527 9.66 -27.38 -14.37
N ILE A 528 8.55 -27.19 -13.69
CA ILE A 528 8.53 -26.70 -12.31
C ILE A 528 8.42 -27.91 -11.39
N TYR A 529 9.26 -27.96 -10.37
CA TYR A 529 9.22 -28.96 -9.32
C TYR A 529 9.38 -28.26 -7.97
N ILE A 530 8.30 -28.21 -7.19
CA ILE A 530 8.29 -27.65 -5.84
C ILE A 530 8.04 -28.79 -4.88
N ASP A 531 9.13 -29.29 -4.29
CA ASP A 531 9.07 -30.30 -3.25
C ASP A 531 8.64 -29.67 -1.92
N PHE A 532 7.65 -30.26 -1.28
CA PHE A 532 7.29 -29.90 0.08
C PHE A 532 7.11 -31.14 0.94
N SER A 533 7.54 -31.03 2.20
CA SER A 533 7.47 -32.14 3.13
C SER A 533 7.12 -31.71 4.54
N CYS A 534 6.53 -32.64 5.27
CA CYS A 534 6.25 -32.54 6.69
C CYS A 534 7.10 -33.57 7.42
N VAL A 535 8.01 -33.10 8.28
CA VAL A 535 8.85 -33.95 9.11
C VAL A 535 8.23 -34.01 10.50
N GLN A 536 7.83 -35.19 10.93
CA GLN A 536 7.25 -35.42 12.24
C GLN A 536 8.19 -36.28 13.09
N THR A 537 8.62 -35.77 14.23
CA THR A 537 9.34 -36.54 15.25
C THR A 537 8.38 -37.46 15.97
N GLN A 538 8.71 -38.75 16.03
CA GLN A 538 7.94 -39.72 16.81
C GLN A 538 7.98 -39.37 18.32
N PRO A 539 6.87 -39.56 19.06
CA PRO A 539 6.85 -39.37 20.51
C PRO A 539 7.94 -40.18 21.22
N ASP A 540 8.72 -39.55 22.10
CA ASP A 540 9.56 -40.26 23.08
C ASP A 540 8.77 -40.34 24.39
N ILE A 541 8.29 -41.54 24.75
CA ILE A 541 7.44 -41.73 25.94
C ILE A 541 8.26 -42.35 27.07
N LYS A 542 8.41 -41.61 28.17
CA LYS A 542 8.75 -42.16 29.49
C LYS A 542 7.50 -42.15 30.36
N THR A 543 7.00 -43.31 30.77
CA THR A 543 5.92 -43.39 31.76
C THR A 543 6.43 -43.81 33.13
N GLU A 544 5.96 -43.09 34.14
CA GLU A 544 5.80 -43.55 35.52
C GLU A 544 4.44 -44.26 35.65
N THR A 545 4.36 -45.30 36.48
CA THR A 545 3.22 -46.24 36.52
C THR A 545 2.06 -45.83 37.44
N PHE A 546 0.85 -46.27 37.11
CA PHE A 546 -0.35 -46.21 37.96
C PHE A 546 -1.04 -47.58 38.09
N ARG A 547 -1.74 -47.80 39.22
CA ARG A 547 -2.45 -49.04 39.60
C ARG A 547 -3.84 -49.15 38.96
N ILE A 548 -4.30 -50.37 38.72
CA ILE A 548 -5.60 -50.67 38.10
C ILE A 548 -6.78 -50.26 39.00
N ARG A 549 -7.70 -49.47 38.42
CA ARG A 549 -9.11 -49.37 38.84
C ARG A 549 -10.10 -49.79 37.75
N ASP A 550 -9.69 -49.90 36.48
CA ASP A 550 -10.54 -50.29 35.35
C ASP A 550 -9.83 -51.28 34.40
N SER A 551 -10.61 -52.18 33.78
CA SER A 551 -10.20 -53.33 32.93
C SER A 551 -9.40 -53.01 31.66
N SER A 552 -9.26 -51.72 31.32
CA SER A 552 -8.57 -51.25 30.12
C SER A 552 -7.61 -50.13 30.51
N VAL A 553 -6.35 -50.23 30.08
CA VAL A 553 -5.39 -49.14 30.23
C VAL A 553 -5.47 -48.27 28.99
N ILE A 554 -5.92 -47.03 29.17
CA ILE A 554 -6.04 -46.04 28.11
C ILE A 554 -4.97 -44.98 28.36
N GLN A 555 -4.13 -44.73 27.36
CA GLN A 555 -3.09 -43.72 27.40
C GLN A 555 -3.25 -42.78 26.22
N HIS A 556 -3.50 -41.51 26.52
CA HIS A 556 -3.47 -40.44 25.53
C HIS A 556 -2.02 -40.06 25.25
N ILE A 557 -1.62 -40.16 23.99
CA ILE A 557 -0.27 -39.85 23.52
C ILE A 557 -0.36 -38.60 22.66
N THR A 558 0.08 -37.48 23.23
CA THR A 558 0.25 -36.21 22.54
C THR A 558 1.73 -35.92 22.35
N SER A 559 2.22 -35.89 21.11
CA SER A 559 3.59 -35.45 20.80
C SER A 559 3.67 -34.80 19.42
N GLY A 560 4.16 -33.57 19.40
CA GLY A 560 4.11 -32.74 18.20
C GLY A 560 2.66 -32.53 17.76
N VAL A 561 2.33 -33.02 16.56
CA VAL A 561 0.99 -32.93 15.97
C VAL A 561 0.22 -34.27 16.05
N TRP A 562 0.76 -35.27 16.74
CA TRP A 562 0.10 -36.55 16.94
C TRP A 562 -0.74 -36.53 18.22
N ASP A 563 -2.04 -36.76 18.09
CA ASP A 563 -2.98 -36.95 19.19
C ASP A 563 -3.73 -38.26 18.97
N TYR A 564 -3.28 -39.32 19.64
CA TYR A 564 -3.92 -40.63 19.55
C TYR A 564 -3.99 -41.32 20.90
N THR A 565 -4.96 -42.22 21.02
CA THR A 565 -5.23 -42.94 22.26
C THR A 565 -4.79 -44.39 22.11
N LEU A 566 -3.73 -44.79 22.82
CA LEU A 566 -3.29 -46.17 22.90
C LEU A 566 -4.05 -46.89 24.01
N THR A 567 -4.74 -47.97 23.65
CA THR A 567 -5.48 -48.80 24.61
C THR A 567 -4.87 -50.20 24.64
N MET A 568 -4.48 -50.66 25.84
CA MET A 568 -4.16 -52.05 26.11
C MET A 568 -5.29 -52.68 26.92
N GLN A 569 -5.90 -53.72 26.39
CA GLN A 569 -7.01 -54.42 27.00
C GLN A 569 -6.79 -55.93 26.95
N SER A 570 -7.13 -56.63 28.03
CA SER A 570 -7.06 -58.09 28.10
C SER A 570 -8.44 -58.72 28.21
N PHE A 571 -8.55 -59.96 27.72
CA PHE A 571 -9.80 -60.71 27.59
C PHE A 571 -9.61 -62.18 28.00
N THR A 572 -10.70 -62.80 28.42
CA THR A 572 -10.76 -64.22 28.84
C THR A 572 -11.28 -65.16 27.75
N ASP A 573 -11.62 -64.63 26.57
CA ASP A 573 -12.08 -65.40 25.41
C ASP A 573 -11.38 -64.98 24.12
N ALA A 574 -11.24 -65.92 23.18
CA ALA A 574 -10.63 -65.68 21.87
C ALA A 574 -11.40 -64.68 21.00
N GLY A 575 -12.70 -64.49 21.27
CA GLY A 575 -13.53 -63.50 20.59
C GLY A 575 -13.32 -62.08 21.10
N ARG A 576 -12.54 -61.88 22.18
CA ARG A 576 -12.28 -60.59 22.84
C ARG A 576 -13.58 -59.88 23.24
N THR A 577 -14.52 -60.66 23.79
CA THR A 577 -15.84 -60.17 24.21
C THR A 577 -15.95 -59.97 25.72
N GLN A 578 -15.17 -60.72 26.50
CA GLN A 578 -15.17 -60.72 27.97
C GLN A 578 -13.85 -60.14 28.48
N ALA A 579 -13.85 -58.83 28.72
CA ALA A 579 -12.69 -58.12 29.25
C ALA A 579 -12.34 -58.57 30.67
N VAL A 580 -11.05 -58.62 30.99
CA VAL A 580 -10.56 -58.89 32.35
C VAL A 580 -10.68 -57.61 33.18
N ASP A 581 -11.53 -57.64 34.21
CA ASP A 581 -11.74 -56.53 35.14
C ASP A 581 -11.34 -56.87 36.59
N PHE A 582 -11.55 -55.93 37.52
CA PHE A 582 -11.22 -56.12 38.94
C PHE A 582 -12.01 -57.25 39.62
N SER A 583 -13.13 -57.68 39.03
CA SER A 583 -13.98 -58.76 39.53
C SER A 583 -13.70 -60.10 38.85
N THR A 584 -12.84 -60.10 37.84
CA THR A 584 -12.52 -61.29 37.04
C THR A 584 -11.42 -62.09 37.74
N GLU A 585 -11.78 -63.22 38.32
CA GLU A 585 -10.81 -64.18 38.85
C GLU A 585 -10.09 -64.89 37.70
N VAL A 586 -8.79 -64.63 37.55
CA VAL A 586 -7.93 -65.31 36.56
C VAL A 586 -7.14 -66.42 37.23
N GLN A 587 -7.26 -67.64 36.70
CA GLN A 587 -6.53 -68.80 37.22
C GLN A 587 -5.15 -68.93 36.58
N LEU A 588 -4.20 -69.56 37.29
CA LEU A 588 -2.93 -69.97 36.69
C LEU A 588 -3.18 -70.90 35.51
N ASP A 589 -2.36 -70.78 34.48
CA ASP A 589 -2.45 -71.51 33.20
C ASP A 589 -3.73 -71.20 32.38
N GLN A 590 -4.57 -70.27 32.82
CA GLN A 590 -5.67 -69.76 32.01
C GLN A 590 -5.13 -68.89 30.87
N LYS A 591 -5.56 -69.16 29.63
CA LYS A 591 -5.19 -68.36 28.47
C LYS A 591 -5.84 -66.98 28.53
N ILE A 592 -5.05 -65.93 28.27
CA ILE A 592 -5.44 -64.53 28.22
C ILE A 592 -5.12 -63.97 26.84
N TRP A 593 -6.07 -63.23 26.26
CA TRP A 593 -5.93 -62.53 24.99
C TRP A 593 -5.72 -61.04 25.26
N VAL A 594 -4.81 -60.41 24.53
CA VAL A 594 -4.45 -59.00 24.68
C VAL A 594 -4.61 -58.30 23.34
N GLU A 595 -5.33 -57.17 23.36
CA GLU A 595 -5.46 -56.22 22.26
C GLU A 595 -4.69 -54.95 22.60
N LEU A 596 -3.86 -54.51 21.65
CA LEU A 596 -3.21 -53.21 21.63
C LEU A 596 -3.79 -52.44 20.44
N LYS A 597 -4.64 -51.44 20.71
CA LYS A 597 -5.28 -50.63 19.66
C LYS A 597 -4.96 -49.16 19.82
N THR A 598 -4.89 -48.43 18.70
CA THR A 598 -4.78 -46.98 18.69
C THR A 598 -5.98 -46.33 18.02
N ASP A 599 -6.63 -45.42 18.73
CA ASP A 599 -7.69 -44.56 18.18
C ASP A 599 -7.11 -43.19 17.80
N GLY A 600 -7.39 -42.71 16.57
CA GLY A 600 -6.89 -41.43 16.05
C GLY A 600 -5.79 -41.54 14.97
N LEU A 601 -5.31 -42.74 14.67
CA LEU A 601 -4.33 -42.98 13.59
C LEU A 601 -5.02 -43.46 12.30
N ASP A 602 -4.44 -43.11 11.14
CA ASP A 602 -4.88 -43.59 9.83
C ASP A 602 -4.06 -44.81 9.38
N GLY A 603 -4.72 -45.98 9.38
CA GLY A 603 -4.14 -47.27 9.01
C GLY A 603 -3.77 -47.43 7.54
N ASP A 604 -4.07 -46.46 6.66
CA ASP A 604 -3.56 -46.42 5.29
C ASP A 604 -2.23 -45.67 5.16
N MET A 605 -1.91 -44.80 6.11
CA MET A 605 -0.64 -44.07 6.14
C MET A 605 0.39 -44.74 7.06
N VAL A 606 -0.03 -45.11 8.27
CA VAL A 606 0.86 -45.58 9.33
C VAL A 606 0.21 -46.73 10.10
N VAL A 607 0.97 -47.78 10.38
CA VAL A 607 0.56 -48.95 11.18
C VAL A 607 1.35 -49.01 12.48
N VAL A 608 0.80 -49.69 13.48
CA VAL A 608 1.43 -49.85 14.80
C VAL A 608 2.15 -51.19 14.85
N VAL A 609 3.39 -51.21 15.33
CA VAL A 609 4.17 -52.44 15.50
C VAL A 609 4.52 -52.61 16.98
N THR A 610 4.09 -53.73 17.56
CA THR A 610 4.49 -54.15 18.91
C THR A 610 5.90 -54.73 18.82
N ASP A 611 6.88 -54.06 19.42
CA ASP A 611 8.29 -54.48 19.38
C ASP A 611 8.61 -55.51 20.48
N SER A 612 8.20 -55.23 21.72
CA SER A 612 8.44 -56.15 22.84
C SER A 612 7.38 -56.02 23.91
N CYS A 613 7.06 -57.14 24.57
CA CYS A 613 6.18 -57.18 25.73
C CYS A 613 6.78 -58.11 26.78
N TRP A 614 6.75 -57.71 28.05
CA TRP A 614 7.32 -58.47 29.17
C TRP A 614 6.55 -58.22 30.46
N ALA A 615 6.72 -59.12 31.42
CA ALA A 615 6.12 -58.99 32.74
C ALA A 615 7.15 -58.83 33.86
N THR A 616 6.73 -58.20 34.95
CA THR A 616 7.50 -58.05 36.20
C THR A 616 6.59 -58.25 37.42
N ASP A 617 7.19 -58.40 38.61
CA ASP A 617 6.46 -58.52 39.89
C ASP A 617 6.31 -57.17 40.63
N GLN A 618 6.83 -56.09 40.05
CA GLN A 618 6.74 -54.74 40.59
C GLN A 618 6.28 -53.76 39.50
N PRO A 619 5.70 -52.60 39.86
CA PRO A 619 5.22 -51.64 38.87
C PRO A 619 6.27 -51.10 37.90
N SER A 620 7.57 -51.25 38.18
CA SER A 620 8.61 -50.71 37.32
C SER A 620 8.89 -51.65 36.14
N PRO A 621 8.92 -51.15 34.89
CA PRO A 621 9.32 -51.97 33.73
C PRO A 621 10.73 -52.55 33.81
N ASP A 622 11.60 -51.89 34.56
CA ASP A 622 13.02 -52.25 34.68
C ASP A 622 13.29 -53.11 35.92
N SER A 623 12.26 -53.49 36.69
CA SER A 623 12.44 -54.32 37.88
C SER A 623 12.79 -55.77 37.52
N THR A 624 13.37 -56.46 38.49
CA THR A 624 13.64 -57.89 38.43
C THR A 624 12.85 -58.61 39.52
N PRO A 625 12.29 -59.79 39.25
CA PRO A 625 12.35 -60.60 38.01
C PRO A 625 11.58 -60.00 36.80
N ARG A 626 12.10 -60.27 35.59
CA ARG A 626 11.50 -59.91 34.29
C ARG A 626 11.29 -61.16 33.45
N TYR A 627 10.13 -61.27 32.79
CA TYR A 627 9.79 -62.38 31.89
C TYR A 627 9.30 -61.87 30.53
N ASP A 628 10.05 -62.10 29.46
CA ASP A 628 9.68 -61.60 28.12
C ASP A 628 8.61 -62.50 27.47
N LEU A 629 7.52 -61.90 26.98
CA LEU A 629 6.46 -62.59 26.21
C LEU A 629 6.66 -62.38 24.70
N ILE A 630 6.98 -61.16 24.28
CA ILE A 630 7.25 -60.80 22.88
C ILE A 630 8.66 -60.20 22.76
N ILE A 631 9.43 -60.68 21.79
CA ILE A 631 10.80 -60.26 21.51
C ILE A 631 10.92 -59.91 20.03
N ASN A 632 11.25 -58.65 19.72
CA ASN A 632 11.38 -58.11 18.35
C ASN A 632 10.14 -58.42 17.48
N GLY A 633 8.95 -58.23 18.03
CA GLY A 633 7.65 -58.45 17.39
C GLY A 633 7.19 -59.89 17.29
N CYS A 634 7.94 -60.85 17.84
CA CYS A 634 7.66 -62.28 17.77
C CYS A 634 7.43 -62.91 19.15
N ALA A 635 6.63 -63.97 19.23
CA ALA A 635 6.44 -64.75 20.44
C ALA A 635 7.78 -65.28 21.00
N ASN A 636 7.95 -65.24 22.32
CA ASN A 636 9.14 -65.76 22.96
C ASN A 636 9.27 -67.27 22.70
N PRO A 637 10.34 -67.76 22.02
CA PRO A 637 10.48 -69.17 21.68
C PRO A 637 10.67 -70.10 22.88
N ALA A 638 10.95 -69.56 24.07
CA ALA A 638 11.03 -70.32 25.31
C ALA A 638 9.67 -70.57 25.97
N ASP A 639 8.62 -69.86 25.54
CA ASP A 639 7.26 -69.96 26.06
C ASP A 639 6.32 -70.46 24.96
N GLN A 640 5.85 -71.69 25.09
CA GLN A 640 4.95 -72.30 24.10
C GLN A 640 3.50 -71.79 24.21
N THR A 641 3.19 -71.03 25.26
CA THR A 641 1.84 -70.51 25.51
C THR A 641 1.61 -69.18 24.78
N VAL A 642 2.67 -68.46 24.41
CA VAL A 642 2.57 -67.16 23.74
C VAL A 642 2.29 -67.31 22.25
N GLN A 643 1.28 -66.61 21.76
CA GLN A 643 0.92 -66.55 20.34
C GLN A 643 0.71 -65.10 19.92
N VAL A 644 1.36 -64.65 18.85
CA VAL A 644 1.11 -63.35 18.22
C VAL A 644 0.21 -63.59 17.01
N GLU A 645 -1.01 -63.05 17.05
CA GLU A 645 -2.05 -63.27 16.04
C GLU A 645 -1.89 -62.27 14.88
N GLU A 646 -1.75 -60.99 15.19
CA GLU A 646 -1.50 -59.92 14.22
C GLU A 646 -0.54 -58.89 14.81
N ASN A 647 0.45 -58.47 14.01
CA ASN A 647 1.40 -57.43 14.39
C ASN A 647 1.87 -56.67 13.15
N GLY A 648 1.67 -55.35 13.11
CA GLY A 648 2.13 -54.51 12.00
C GLY A 648 1.27 -54.58 10.73
N LEU A 649 0.02 -55.02 10.83
CA LEU A 649 -0.94 -55.06 9.71
C LEU A 649 -1.89 -53.86 9.67
N GLY A 650 -2.05 -53.14 10.78
CA GLY A 650 -2.97 -52.02 10.93
C GLY A 650 -2.68 -51.20 12.18
N THR A 651 -3.71 -50.51 12.69
CA THR A 651 -3.65 -49.72 13.92
C THR A 651 -4.02 -50.54 15.18
N SER A 652 -4.07 -51.87 15.05
CA SER A 652 -4.34 -52.80 16.14
C SER A 652 -3.46 -54.04 16.03
N ASN A 653 -2.97 -54.53 17.16
CA ASN A 653 -2.13 -55.71 17.29
C ASN A 653 -2.70 -56.66 18.36
N TYR A 654 -2.52 -57.97 18.14
CA TYR A 654 -3.16 -59.01 18.95
C TYR A 654 -2.17 -60.09 19.35
N PHE A 655 -2.17 -60.47 20.63
CA PHE A 655 -1.43 -61.62 21.13
C PHE A 655 -2.13 -62.30 22.30
N SER A 656 -1.71 -63.52 22.65
CA SER A 656 -2.21 -64.26 23.80
C SER A 656 -1.10 -65.00 24.53
N PHE A 657 -1.30 -65.31 25.81
CA PHE A 657 -0.38 -66.07 26.67
C PHE A 657 -1.16 -66.78 27.79
N ASN A 658 -0.56 -67.77 28.47
CA ASN A 658 -1.18 -68.38 29.65
C ASN A 658 -0.74 -67.65 30.92
N MET A 659 -1.69 -67.37 31.83
CA MET A 659 -1.42 -66.66 33.07
C MET A 659 -0.45 -67.43 33.98
N PHE A 660 0.44 -66.69 34.63
CA PHE A 660 1.49 -67.23 35.49
C PHE A 660 1.70 -66.34 36.73
N GLN A 661 2.53 -66.81 37.66
CA GLN A 661 2.94 -66.06 38.85
C GLN A 661 4.46 -66.19 39.06
N PHE A 662 5.10 -65.12 39.54
CA PHE A 662 6.51 -65.15 39.91
C PHE A 662 6.73 -65.90 41.24
N THR A 663 7.70 -66.82 41.27
CA THR A 663 8.06 -67.58 42.47
C THR A 663 8.52 -66.65 43.60
N GLY A 664 7.84 -66.68 44.76
CA GLY A 664 8.21 -65.90 45.94
C GLY A 664 7.66 -64.46 45.99
N SER A 665 6.75 -64.10 45.07
CA SER A 665 6.09 -62.78 45.00
C SER A 665 4.72 -62.74 45.69
N SER A 666 4.16 -61.54 45.88
CA SER A 666 2.82 -61.29 46.44
C SER A 666 1.66 -61.82 45.57
N GLY A 667 1.93 -62.31 44.36
CA GLY A 667 0.90 -62.69 43.39
C GLY A 667 0.63 -61.63 42.32
N ASP A 668 1.23 -60.43 42.46
CA ASP A 668 1.05 -59.34 41.50
C ASP A 668 1.89 -59.56 40.23
N VAL A 669 1.30 -59.28 39.06
CA VAL A 669 1.96 -59.38 37.76
C VAL A 669 1.70 -58.11 36.96
N TYR A 670 2.76 -57.43 36.54
CA TYR A 670 2.69 -56.21 35.73
C TYR A 670 3.11 -56.55 34.30
N LEU A 671 2.28 -56.28 33.30
CA LEU A 671 2.60 -56.45 31.88
C LEU A 671 2.98 -55.10 31.28
N HIS A 672 4.08 -55.08 30.56
CA HIS A 672 4.66 -53.91 29.90
C HIS A 672 4.80 -54.21 28.41
N CYS A 673 4.42 -53.26 27.56
CA CYS A 673 4.60 -53.36 26.12
C CYS A 673 5.23 -52.10 25.55
N LYS A 674 6.13 -52.31 24.60
CA LYS A 674 6.83 -51.29 23.84
C LYS A 674 6.43 -51.39 22.37
N LEU A 675 6.02 -50.26 21.81
CA LEU A 675 5.48 -50.13 20.45
C LEU A 675 6.18 -49.02 19.68
N HIS A 676 6.11 -49.07 18.36
CA HIS A 676 6.54 -47.99 17.46
C HIS A 676 5.61 -47.90 16.25
N LEU A 677 5.62 -46.73 15.61
CA LEU A 677 4.86 -46.49 14.38
C LEU A 677 5.69 -46.87 13.15
N CYS A 678 5.08 -47.55 12.18
CA CYS A 678 5.70 -47.99 10.93
C CYS A 678 4.89 -47.51 9.72
N PRO A 679 5.50 -46.87 8.70
CA PRO A 679 4.79 -46.50 7.48
C PRO A 679 4.37 -47.72 6.66
N LYS A 680 3.11 -47.78 6.22
CA LYS A 680 2.53 -48.95 5.51
C LYS A 680 3.25 -49.31 4.20
N GLN A 681 3.96 -48.35 3.60
CA GLN A 681 4.75 -48.53 2.38
C GLN A 681 5.98 -49.44 2.61
N ASN A 682 6.42 -49.59 3.86
CA ASN A 682 7.46 -50.52 4.27
C ASN A 682 6.86 -51.88 4.66
N ASN A 683 7.70 -52.92 4.70
CA ASN A 683 7.31 -54.18 5.30
C ASN A 683 7.29 -54.05 6.83
N CYS A 684 6.13 -53.71 7.38
CA CYS A 684 5.91 -53.51 8.82
C CYS A 684 5.64 -54.80 9.60
N VAL A 685 5.35 -55.91 8.90
CA VAL A 685 5.08 -57.20 9.54
C VAL A 685 6.41 -57.82 10.02
N PRO A 686 6.59 -58.07 11.33
CA PRO A 686 7.81 -58.67 11.85
C PRO A 686 8.06 -60.07 11.28
N THR A 687 9.30 -60.35 10.88
CA THR A 687 9.69 -61.68 10.38
C THR A 687 10.12 -62.58 11.54
N CYS A 688 9.30 -63.58 11.87
CA CYS A 688 9.59 -64.52 12.96
C CYS A 688 10.28 -65.79 12.43
N PRO A 689 11.57 -66.03 12.77
CA PRO A 689 12.27 -67.24 12.32
C PRO A 689 11.72 -68.48 13.04
N ALA A 690 11.37 -69.51 12.26
CA ALA A 690 11.05 -70.82 12.81
C ALA A 690 12.28 -71.39 13.54
N ALA A 691 12.08 -71.75 14.81
CA ALA A 691 12.99 -72.32 15.80
C ALA A 691 14.47 -72.58 15.42
N ALA A 692 15.35 -72.03 16.28
CA ALA A 692 16.76 -72.37 16.48
C ALA A 692 17.78 -71.85 15.44
N ARG A 693 18.11 -70.56 15.54
CA ARG A 693 19.51 -70.06 15.42
C ARG A 693 19.60 -68.65 16.02
N ARG A 694 20.30 -68.51 17.15
CA ARG A 694 20.74 -67.20 17.68
C ARG A 694 21.68 -66.55 16.64
N ARG A 695 21.16 -65.65 15.81
CA ARG A 695 21.95 -64.59 15.20
C ARG A 695 21.61 -63.30 15.93
N ARG A 696 22.62 -62.64 16.51
CA ARG A 696 22.49 -61.22 16.87
C ARG A 696 22.39 -60.46 15.55
N SER A 697 21.20 -60.08 15.12
CA SER A 697 21.07 -58.98 14.17
C SER A 697 21.39 -57.68 14.90
N ALA A 698 21.97 -56.72 14.19
CA ALA A 698 22.29 -55.41 14.73
C ALA A 698 21.00 -54.75 15.25
N ARG A 699 21.09 -54.24 16.47
CA ARG A 699 20.04 -53.45 17.14
C ARG A 699 19.82 -52.19 16.32
N SER A 700 18.78 -52.11 15.49
CA SER A 700 18.29 -50.81 15.04
C SER A 700 17.66 -50.15 16.25
N LYS A 701 18.37 -49.18 16.82
CA LYS A 701 17.76 -48.24 17.75
C LYS A 701 16.75 -47.44 16.93
N TYR A 702 15.47 -47.76 17.06
CA TYR A 702 14.41 -46.86 16.64
C TYR A 702 14.20 -45.91 17.83
N GLU A 703 14.53 -44.63 17.66
CA GLU A 703 14.14 -43.58 18.61
C GLU A 703 12.68 -43.20 18.29
N GLY A 704 11.81 -43.04 19.31
CA GLY A 704 10.36 -42.81 19.11
C GLY A 704 9.44 -43.94 19.64
N GLU A 705 9.74 -44.47 20.82
CA GLU A 705 9.09 -45.66 21.38
C GLU A 705 7.89 -45.26 22.27
N ALA A 706 6.73 -45.87 22.03
CA ALA A 706 5.57 -45.76 22.91
C ALA A 706 5.59 -46.92 23.92
N PHE A 707 5.28 -46.63 25.17
CA PHE A 707 5.35 -47.61 26.26
C PHE A 707 4.05 -47.59 27.08
N ILE A 708 3.44 -48.76 27.28
CA ILE A 708 2.18 -48.95 28.02
C ILE A 708 2.30 -50.11 29.01
N SER A 709 1.65 -50.00 30.17
CA SER A 709 1.70 -51.02 31.23
C SER A 709 0.35 -51.28 31.88
N MET A 710 0.09 -52.53 32.26
CA MET A 710 -1.07 -52.95 33.07
C MET A 710 -0.64 -53.84 34.23
N ALA A 711 -1.45 -53.95 35.28
CA ALA A 711 -1.10 -54.66 36.51
C ALA A 711 -2.24 -55.56 37.01
N TRP A 712 -2.01 -56.86 37.14
CA TRP A 712 -2.91 -57.76 37.85
C TRP A 712 -2.46 -57.87 39.30
N THR A 713 -3.36 -57.59 40.24
CA THR A 713 -3.12 -57.76 41.67
C THR A 713 -4.00 -58.86 42.22
N HIS A 714 -3.44 -59.67 43.12
CA HIS A 714 -4.22 -60.67 43.86
C HIS A 714 -5.09 -60.01 44.94
#